data_AF-A0A7K5QJQ4-F1
#
_entry.id   AF-A0A7K5QJQ4-F1
#
_cell.length_a   1.000
_cell.length_b   1.000
_cell.length_c   1.000
_cell.angle_alpha   90.00
_cell.angle_beta   90.00
_cell.angle_gamma   90.00
#
_symmetry.space_group_name_H-M   'P 1'
#
loop_
_entity.id
_entity.type
_entity.pdbx_description
1 polymer ?
#
loop_
_entity_poly.entity_id
_entity_poly.type
_entity_poly.pdbx_seq_one_letter_code
_entity_poly.pdbx_strand_id
1 'polypeptide(L)'
;LKLKMPTVNLDRDVTILATVPGVVQSLKSCAVTWQKLISGVLEKQLEKVPQGNGPLAEINLWRENNATLRALTEQIKLPEVQKVLEILQEAESEFTGALQIVLSDLKKHHMEAQDNAKFLSTVERHLKNLSTGTGVDVISSVIPSLLNALRLVWIMSRHYNKDARMVPFLERISWEISQRVRRVVDLQTLFKQDIAAAKKKITEAKNTLEQWKKCYFTTCIQVEESGSKRYWKFDVKRLFEKTDYMVSICQDLYDIFQVAEELHNIFIPELITVTENPKGVDELQREVNIVISPMEDLTFDPFSMENAREWAFVMEEFREDVLVKIVEQIFVENLKDPPLYKNHPPVAGAISWSQSLSHRIRQTITRFQEEEELLASERGQEVQQIYLQLTKKMEKYEGQKYHQWRERTEHVLPLLLKDSLLTLSSATDEPLTSRKGVYFALNFSPEIQDIITETKYMEQLGLPVPEMARYVALQEDKYLRYTNKLKVMLNRYHKLMDMMNEAEIKLLDHYVQELWRILKAGYKRLTWKSVGIGEFIVQCTQTIGRLELLVHQIHHISEDLSSKLQSIESANLFKLPHSKNGDKLPGAKEFFDYVKCEQAKDVEQLVTKYSTIPQLLIEVERRVAYTNTGKSPKLASYYAYWENRIYQMLTQLIVKNLQAFNATVLANVPVLQIEVVLSVPEITLQPNASEIEKMAVQSIQDCVEVTKHFIRWMHGTCIECPPQHVKDEVVTFSFYSDVSQSPLVIEQAVLITQNVQKLLASLRKSLNQWKKYDLLWKSDKDALLNRLAAEKPPCVIFDDHLQFYMKVAQEVTQQPLIKDEQFIRLQLAPLASAVQENAKSWLMSLGKLLNTLAREELFSLQGDIQVGVFSL
;
A
#
# COMPACT_ATOMS: atom_id res chain seq x y z
N LEU A 1 83.28 18.13 -8.96
CA LEU A 1 84.12 19.35 -8.85
C LEU A 1 85.35 19.00 -8.02
N LYS A 2 86.58 19.10 -8.55
CA LYS A 2 87.80 18.78 -7.79
C LYS A 2 88.93 19.77 -8.11
N LEU A 3 89.59 20.32 -7.10
CA LEU A 3 90.81 21.13 -7.24
C LEU A 3 91.98 20.24 -7.67
N LYS A 4 92.78 20.70 -8.64
CA LYS A 4 93.96 19.97 -9.14
C LYS A 4 95.12 20.17 -8.16
N MET A 5 95.66 19.13 -7.55
CA MET A 5 96.77 19.28 -6.59
C MET A 5 98.10 19.59 -7.28
N PRO A 6 99.04 20.31 -6.63
CA PRO A 6 100.36 20.55 -7.18
C PRO A 6 101.16 19.24 -7.28
N THR A 7 101.97 19.11 -8.31
CA THR A 7 102.87 17.96 -8.53
C THR A 7 104.21 18.09 -7.82
N VAL A 8 104.39 19.14 -7.02
CA VAL A 8 105.64 19.48 -6.33
C VAL A 8 105.58 18.97 -4.90
N ASN A 9 106.69 18.42 -4.40
CA ASN A 9 106.77 17.97 -3.00
C ASN A 9 106.70 19.19 -2.05
N LEU A 10 105.74 19.14 -1.11
CA LEU A 10 105.45 20.20 -0.14
C LEU A 10 105.96 19.87 1.27
N ASP A 11 106.83 18.88 1.48
CA ASP A 11 107.22 18.39 2.81
C ASP A 11 108.16 19.36 3.56
N ARG A 12 108.78 20.31 2.84
CA ARG A 12 109.69 21.31 3.43
C ARG A 12 108.93 22.48 4.06
N ASP A 13 109.64 23.30 4.84
CA ASP A 13 109.09 24.50 5.49
C ASP A 13 108.68 25.58 4.48
N VAL A 14 107.64 26.34 4.83
CA VAL A 14 106.99 27.36 3.99
C VAL A 14 107.99 28.43 3.55
N THR A 15 108.81 28.93 4.47
CA THR A 15 109.84 29.96 4.21
C THR A 15 110.92 29.48 3.23
N ILE A 16 111.28 28.19 3.26
CA ILE A 16 112.25 27.62 2.31
C ILE A 16 111.62 27.50 0.93
N LEU A 17 110.42 26.93 0.85
CA LEU A 17 109.72 26.71 -0.43
C LEU A 17 109.36 28.03 -1.12
N ALA A 18 109.10 29.09 -0.37
CA ALA A 18 108.82 30.44 -0.87
C ALA A 18 110.02 31.10 -1.58
N THR A 19 111.26 30.72 -1.23
CA THR A 19 112.47 31.27 -1.87
C THR A 19 112.88 30.55 -3.15
N VAL A 20 112.24 29.42 -3.51
CA VAL A 20 112.59 28.61 -4.69
C VAL A 20 111.72 29.00 -5.89
N PRO A 21 112.25 29.70 -6.91
CA PRO A 21 111.44 30.27 -7.98
C PRO A 21 110.66 29.22 -8.81
N GLY A 22 111.27 28.06 -9.07
CA GLY A 22 110.62 26.98 -9.81
C GLY A 22 109.44 26.34 -9.08
N VAL A 23 109.51 26.25 -7.75
CA VAL A 23 108.42 25.76 -6.90
C VAL A 23 107.28 26.79 -6.87
N VAL A 24 107.61 28.06 -6.57
CA VAL A 24 106.63 29.15 -6.54
C VAL A 24 105.90 29.30 -7.88
N GLN A 25 106.60 29.18 -9.02
CA GLN A 25 105.98 29.27 -10.34
C GLN A 25 105.03 28.09 -10.63
N SER A 26 105.39 26.87 -10.22
CA SER A 26 104.51 25.69 -10.35
C SER A 26 103.28 25.81 -9.45
N LEU A 27 103.45 26.28 -8.22
CA LEU A 27 102.34 26.53 -7.29
C LEU A 27 101.44 27.67 -7.78
N LYS A 28 102.00 28.72 -8.38
CA LYS A 28 101.26 29.80 -9.04
C LYS A 28 100.42 29.26 -10.20
N SER A 29 101.00 28.43 -11.08
CA SER A 29 100.25 27.78 -12.16
C SER A 29 99.11 26.91 -11.64
N CYS A 30 99.33 26.18 -10.54
CA CYS A 30 98.30 25.39 -9.88
C CYS A 30 97.17 26.28 -9.35
N ALA A 31 97.53 27.34 -8.63
CA ALA A 31 96.59 28.30 -8.07
C ALA A 31 95.77 29.07 -9.13
N VAL A 32 96.35 29.35 -10.32
CA VAL A 32 95.62 29.89 -11.48
C VAL A 32 94.52 28.92 -11.95
N THR A 33 94.78 27.61 -11.93
CA THR A 33 93.74 26.63 -12.29
C THR A 33 92.62 26.56 -11.24
N TRP A 34 92.95 26.73 -9.96
CA TRP A 34 91.95 26.82 -8.89
C TRP A 34 91.09 28.07 -9.03
N GLN A 35 91.71 29.23 -9.27
CA GLN A 35 91.00 30.48 -9.50
C GLN A 35 90.00 30.34 -10.65
N LYS A 36 90.44 29.84 -11.82
CA LYS A 36 89.55 29.63 -12.97
C LYS A 36 88.39 28.68 -12.67
N LEU A 37 88.65 27.57 -11.97
CA LEU A 37 87.60 26.62 -11.59
C LEU A 37 86.61 27.23 -10.61
N ILE A 38 87.08 27.92 -9.58
CA ILE A 38 86.22 28.53 -8.55
C ILE A 38 85.38 29.65 -9.17
N SER A 39 86.00 30.56 -9.93
CA SER A 39 85.28 31.62 -10.64
C SER A 39 84.23 31.07 -11.61
N GLY A 40 84.58 30.07 -12.42
CA GLY A 40 83.63 29.45 -13.36
C GLY A 40 82.49 28.69 -12.68
N VAL A 41 82.71 28.12 -11.49
CA VAL A 41 81.62 27.51 -10.71
C VAL A 41 80.74 28.59 -10.07
N LEU A 42 81.34 29.65 -9.51
CA LEU A 42 80.58 30.76 -8.93
C LEU A 42 79.69 31.44 -9.96
N GLU A 43 80.23 31.79 -11.13
CA GLU A 43 79.48 32.35 -12.25
C GLU A 43 78.28 31.48 -12.62
N LYS A 44 78.53 30.17 -12.84
CA LYS A 44 77.46 29.21 -13.13
C LYS A 44 76.41 29.08 -12.02
N GLN A 45 76.79 29.15 -10.74
CA GLN A 45 75.81 29.06 -9.65
C GLN A 45 74.99 30.35 -9.50
N LEU A 46 75.57 31.51 -9.82
CA LEU A 46 74.91 32.82 -9.73
C LEU A 46 73.88 33.05 -10.85
N GLU A 47 74.11 32.45 -12.02
CA GLU A 47 73.19 32.53 -13.17
C GLU A 47 71.99 31.55 -13.10
N LYS A 48 72.03 30.57 -12.20
CA LYS A 48 70.96 29.57 -12.09
C LYS A 48 69.65 30.19 -11.61
N VAL A 49 68.57 29.85 -12.31
CA VAL A 49 67.20 30.17 -11.93
C VAL A 49 66.46 28.92 -11.41
N PRO A 50 65.43 29.07 -10.57
CA PRO A 50 64.69 27.92 -10.05
C PRO A 50 63.93 27.20 -11.19
N GLN A 51 64.05 25.87 -11.24
CA GLN A 51 63.42 25.04 -12.27
C GLN A 51 61.96 24.70 -11.92
N GLY A 52 61.01 25.16 -12.74
CA GLY A 52 59.56 25.03 -12.53
C GLY A 52 58.94 26.30 -11.94
N ASN A 53 57.60 26.38 -11.94
CA ASN A 53 56.86 27.59 -11.51
C ASN A 53 56.49 27.59 -10.02
N GLY A 54 56.43 26.42 -9.38
CA GLY A 54 56.06 26.29 -7.97
C GLY A 54 57.16 26.77 -6.99
N PRO A 55 56.81 26.91 -5.70
CA PRO A 55 57.71 27.47 -4.69
C PRO A 55 58.79 26.47 -4.22
N LEU A 56 58.56 25.16 -4.36
CA LEU A 56 59.57 24.13 -4.04
C LEU A 56 60.83 24.22 -4.93
N ALA A 57 60.70 24.80 -6.14
CA ALA A 57 61.81 25.02 -7.05
C ALA A 57 62.90 25.92 -6.42
N GLU A 58 62.50 26.95 -5.66
CA GLU A 58 63.43 27.88 -5.01
C GLU A 58 64.19 27.23 -3.87
N ILE A 59 63.52 26.36 -3.09
CA ILE A 59 64.18 25.55 -2.05
C ILE A 59 65.24 24.64 -2.69
N ASN A 60 64.88 23.97 -3.79
CA ASN A 60 65.79 23.07 -4.48
C ASN A 60 67.02 23.81 -5.04
N LEU A 61 66.83 25.01 -5.60
CA LEU A 61 67.93 25.86 -6.08
C LEU A 61 68.93 26.18 -4.96
N TRP A 62 68.45 26.69 -3.82
CA TRP A 62 69.34 27.07 -2.70
C TRP A 62 70.01 25.84 -2.07
N ARG A 63 69.31 24.70 -2.01
CA ARG A 63 69.88 23.43 -1.54
C ARG A 63 71.01 22.94 -2.45
N GLU A 64 70.83 23.02 -3.77
CA GLU A 64 71.84 22.64 -4.76
C GLU A 64 73.06 23.59 -4.72
N ASN A 65 72.81 24.90 -4.68
CA ASN A 65 73.86 25.92 -4.59
C ASN A 65 74.70 25.71 -3.32
N ASN A 66 74.07 25.49 -2.16
CA ASN A 66 74.76 25.20 -0.91
C ASN A 66 75.62 23.92 -1.03
N ALA A 67 75.07 22.83 -1.55
CA ALA A 67 75.79 21.56 -1.71
C ALA A 67 77.04 21.73 -2.60
N THR A 68 76.91 22.46 -3.71
CA THR A 68 77.97 22.72 -4.68
C THR A 68 79.10 23.59 -4.09
N LEU A 69 78.75 24.72 -3.47
CA LEU A 69 79.73 25.65 -2.90
C LEU A 69 80.39 25.09 -1.63
N ARG A 70 79.66 24.30 -0.84
CA ARG A 70 80.22 23.57 0.30
C ARG A 70 81.32 22.61 -0.15
N ALA A 71 81.07 21.84 -1.23
CA ALA A 71 82.04 20.89 -1.75
C ALA A 71 83.36 21.54 -2.20
N LEU A 72 83.32 22.77 -2.72
CA LEU A 72 84.53 23.54 -3.06
C LEU A 72 85.19 24.15 -1.81
N THR A 73 84.40 24.66 -0.88
CA THR A 73 84.90 25.27 0.36
C THR A 73 85.65 24.26 1.22
N GLU A 74 85.14 23.03 1.34
CA GLU A 74 85.82 21.95 2.07
C GLU A 74 87.13 21.52 1.41
N GLN A 75 87.22 21.58 0.07
CA GLN A 75 88.47 21.29 -0.63
C GLN A 75 89.55 22.34 -0.38
N ILE A 76 89.17 23.61 -0.21
CA ILE A 76 90.12 24.68 0.12
C ILE A 76 90.72 24.47 1.52
N LYS A 77 89.95 23.91 2.46
CA LYS A 77 90.40 23.63 3.83
C LYS A 77 91.38 22.45 3.92
N LEU A 78 91.63 21.71 2.84
CA LEU A 78 92.58 20.61 2.86
C LEU A 78 93.99 21.12 3.25
N PRO A 79 94.75 20.39 4.10
CA PRO A 79 96.05 20.85 4.59
C PRO A 79 97.04 21.18 3.46
N GLU A 80 97.05 20.39 2.40
CA GLU A 80 97.89 20.60 1.22
C GLU A 80 97.55 21.91 0.50
N VAL A 81 96.26 22.24 0.39
CA VAL A 81 95.79 23.47 -0.26
C VAL A 81 96.10 24.69 0.59
N GLN A 82 95.92 24.61 1.91
CA GLN A 82 96.31 25.69 2.83
C GLN A 82 97.82 25.94 2.79
N LYS A 83 98.64 24.89 2.80
CA LYS A 83 100.10 25.02 2.70
C LYS A 83 100.54 25.70 1.41
N VAL A 84 99.88 25.42 0.28
CA VAL A 84 100.14 26.12 -1.00
C VAL A 84 99.81 27.61 -0.91
N LEU A 85 98.71 27.98 -0.25
CA LEU A 85 98.31 29.37 -0.08
C LEU A 85 99.30 30.13 0.81
N GLU A 86 99.77 29.52 1.90
CA GLU A 86 100.80 30.07 2.80
C GLU A 86 102.13 30.31 2.06
N ILE A 87 102.60 29.34 1.27
CA ILE A 87 103.84 29.49 0.48
C ILE A 87 103.74 30.63 -0.53
N LEU A 88 102.61 30.73 -1.23
CA LEU A 88 102.41 31.81 -2.21
C LEU A 88 102.33 33.19 -1.54
N GLN A 89 101.77 33.27 -0.33
CA GLN A 89 101.67 34.49 0.46
C GLN A 89 103.04 34.91 1.01
N GLU A 90 103.83 33.98 1.53
CA GLU A 90 105.20 34.23 2.02
C GLU A 90 106.15 34.64 0.88
N ALA A 91 105.94 34.12 -0.33
CA ALA A 91 106.72 34.50 -1.53
C ALA A 91 106.34 35.86 -2.13
N GLU A 92 105.47 36.64 -1.47
CA GLU A 92 104.93 37.94 -1.93
C GLU A 92 104.45 37.92 -3.40
N SER A 93 103.85 36.81 -3.84
CA SER A 93 103.43 36.69 -5.24
C SER A 93 102.32 37.67 -5.58
N GLU A 94 102.50 38.46 -6.65
CA GLU A 94 101.47 39.40 -7.17
C GLU A 94 100.10 38.73 -7.43
N PHE A 95 100.08 37.42 -7.63
CA PHE A 95 98.86 36.64 -7.89
C PHE A 95 98.03 36.31 -6.63
N THR A 96 98.63 36.40 -5.44
CA THR A 96 97.96 36.07 -4.17
C THR A 96 96.73 36.94 -3.94
N GLY A 97 96.79 38.23 -4.26
CA GLY A 97 95.66 39.15 -4.13
C GLY A 97 94.45 38.71 -4.98
N ALA A 98 94.68 38.38 -6.26
CA ALA A 98 93.62 37.95 -7.18
C ALA A 98 92.97 36.62 -6.77
N LEU A 99 93.73 35.70 -6.19
CA LEU A 99 93.23 34.44 -5.68
C LEU A 99 92.44 34.62 -4.37
N GLN A 100 92.93 35.45 -3.44
CA GLN A 100 92.25 35.72 -2.17
C GLN A 100 90.87 36.37 -2.38
N ILE A 101 90.72 37.22 -3.41
CA ILE A 101 89.41 37.77 -3.80
C ILE A 101 88.43 36.64 -4.13
N VAL A 102 88.80 35.72 -5.01
CA VAL A 102 87.93 34.60 -5.44
C VAL A 102 87.62 33.63 -4.30
N LEU A 103 88.57 33.39 -3.38
CA LEU A 103 88.35 32.58 -2.18
C LEU A 103 87.42 33.27 -1.18
N SER A 104 87.54 34.59 -1.02
CA SER A 104 86.64 35.40 -0.21
C SER A 104 85.22 35.38 -0.77
N ASP A 105 85.08 35.56 -2.09
CA ASP A 105 83.79 35.48 -2.78
C ASP A 105 83.15 34.11 -2.63
N LEU A 106 83.93 33.02 -2.77
CA LEU A 106 83.43 31.67 -2.53
C LEU A 106 82.93 31.47 -1.10
N LYS A 107 83.68 31.91 -0.09
CA LYS A 107 83.27 31.84 1.33
C LYS A 107 81.98 32.64 1.57
N LYS A 108 81.90 33.85 1.02
CA LYS A 108 80.73 34.74 1.11
C LYS A 108 79.50 34.09 0.49
N HIS A 109 79.59 33.59 -0.73
CA HIS A 109 78.47 32.95 -1.44
C HIS A 109 78.10 31.59 -0.83
N HIS A 110 79.06 30.83 -0.31
CA HIS A 110 78.76 29.60 0.43
C HIS A 110 77.98 29.90 1.72
N MET A 111 78.41 30.88 2.52
CA MET A 111 77.71 31.28 3.74
C MET A 111 76.29 31.75 3.45
N GLU A 112 76.12 32.56 2.41
CA GLU A 112 74.79 32.99 1.95
C GLU A 112 73.91 31.81 1.50
N ALA A 113 74.44 30.89 0.70
CA ALA A 113 73.69 29.73 0.22
C ALA A 113 73.31 28.78 1.37
N GLN A 114 74.22 28.59 2.34
CA GLN A 114 73.97 27.79 3.53
C GLN A 114 72.86 28.38 4.41
N ASP A 115 72.92 29.69 4.68
CA ASP A 115 71.91 30.38 5.50
C ASP A 115 70.54 30.35 4.82
N ASN A 116 70.48 30.70 3.54
CA ASN A 116 69.24 30.66 2.76
C ASN A 116 68.63 29.25 2.70
N ALA A 117 69.44 28.22 2.42
CA ALA A 117 68.95 26.84 2.38
C ALA A 117 68.40 26.40 3.76
N LYS A 118 69.04 26.82 4.85
CA LYS A 118 68.59 26.53 6.22
C LYS A 118 67.24 27.19 6.52
N PHE A 119 67.11 28.50 6.25
CA PHE A 119 65.87 29.21 6.50
C PHE A 119 64.72 28.70 5.62
N LEU A 120 64.97 28.46 4.33
CA LEU A 120 63.94 27.93 3.43
C LEU A 120 63.48 26.51 3.78
N SER A 121 64.35 25.68 4.35
CA SER A 121 63.96 24.35 4.83
C SER A 121 62.86 24.39 5.91
N THR A 122 62.76 25.50 6.66
CA THR A 122 61.74 25.67 7.70
C THR A 122 60.32 25.78 7.15
N VAL A 123 60.17 26.25 5.90
CA VAL A 123 58.87 26.40 5.23
C VAL A 123 58.53 25.25 4.30
N GLU A 124 59.48 24.35 4.02
CA GLU A 124 59.33 23.27 3.04
C GLU A 124 58.10 22.39 3.29
N ARG A 125 57.81 22.05 4.55
CA ARG A 125 56.64 21.24 4.90
C ARG A 125 55.32 21.92 4.52
N HIS A 126 55.19 23.22 4.79
CA HIS A 126 54.01 23.99 4.44
C HIS A 126 53.82 24.04 2.92
N LEU A 127 54.90 24.22 2.17
CA LEU A 127 54.87 24.25 0.70
C LEU A 127 54.53 22.88 0.09
N LYS A 128 55.00 21.78 0.69
CA LYS A 128 54.59 20.44 0.28
C LYS A 128 53.08 20.26 0.49
N ASN A 129 52.57 20.60 1.66
CA ASN A 129 51.13 20.54 1.95
C ASN A 129 50.30 21.41 0.98
N LEU A 130 50.83 22.58 0.60
CA LEU A 130 50.20 23.45 -0.40
C LEU A 130 50.09 22.76 -1.77
N SER A 131 51.17 22.07 -2.20
CA SER A 131 51.22 21.39 -3.51
C SER A 131 50.45 20.06 -3.57
N THR A 132 50.43 19.27 -2.49
CA THR A 132 49.89 17.89 -2.49
C THR A 132 48.64 17.70 -1.63
N GLY A 133 48.14 18.74 -0.96
CA GLY A 133 46.92 18.65 -0.15
C GLY A 133 45.71 18.25 -0.98
N THR A 134 44.82 17.40 -0.45
CA THR A 134 43.69 16.82 -1.19
C THR A 134 42.56 17.81 -1.48
N GLY A 135 42.33 18.79 -0.61
CA GLY A 135 41.25 19.78 -0.73
C GLY A 135 41.73 21.23 -0.53
N VAL A 136 40.85 22.18 -0.86
CA VAL A 136 41.13 23.63 -0.77
C VAL A 136 41.04 24.12 0.67
N ASP A 137 40.25 23.44 1.51
CA ASP A 137 40.21 23.58 2.97
C ASP A 137 41.59 23.38 3.62
N VAL A 138 42.32 22.36 3.17
CA VAL A 138 43.69 22.09 3.63
C VAL A 138 44.60 23.27 3.28
N ILE A 139 44.47 23.81 2.08
CA ILE A 139 45.27 24.97 1.61
C ILE A 139 44.95 26.20 2.46
N SER A 140 43.67 26.51 2.64
CA SER A 140 43.16 27.58 3.49
C SER A 140 43.77 27.51 4.90
N SER A 141 43.84 26.32 5.50
CA SER A 141 44.41 26.13 6.84
C SER A 141 45.94 26.29 6.92
N VAL A 142 46.66 26.02 5.81
CA VAL A 142 48.13 26.08 5.75
C VAL A 142 48.63 27.51 5.53
N ILE A 143 47.87 28.36 4.83
CA ILE A 143 48.26 29.75 4.50
C ILE A 143 48.68 30.58 5.73
N PRO A 144 47.92 30.61 6.85
CA PRO A 144 48.30 31.40 8.03
C PRO A 144 49.64 30.97 8.63
N SER A 145 49.87 29.66 8.75
CA SER A 145 51.10 29.11 9.33
C SER A 145 52.29 29.29 8.40
N LEU A 146 52.08 29.16 7.08
CA LEU A 146 53.09 29.46 6.07
C LEU A 146 53.53 30.93 6.13
N LEU A 147 52.61 31.89 6.13
CA LEU A 147 52.98 33.30 6.17
C LEU A 147 53.64 33.71 7.48
N ASN A 148 53.22 33.15 8.61
CA ASN A 148 53.94 33.35 9.87
C ASN A 148 55.37 32.79 9.81
N ALA A 149 55.59 31.64 9.16
CA ALA A 149 56.93 31.10 8.98
C ALA A 149 57.78 31.99 8.04
N LEU A 150 57.20 32.51 6.96
CA LEU A 150 57.87 33.48 6.07
C LEU A 150 58.19 34.80 6.77
N ARG A 151 57.32 35.26 7.68
CA ARG A 151 57.56 36.41 8.57
C ARG A 151 58.82 36.19 9.42
N LEU A 152 58.97 35.00 10.00
CA LEU A 152 60.16 34.66 10.78
C LEU A 152 61.42 34.61 9.89
N VAL A 153 61.32 34.04 8.68
CA VAL A 153 62.43 34.05 7.71
C VAL A 153 62.84 35.48 7.36
N TRP A 154 61.89 36.40 7.18
CA TRP A 154 62.16 37.82 6.91
C TRP A 154 62.87 38.54 8.05
N ILE A 155 62.43 38.30 9.29
CA ILE A 155 62.99 38.95 10.47
C ILE A 155 64.38 38.38 10.80
N MET A 156 64.55 37.06 10.70
CA MET A 156 65.72 36.36 11.23
C MET A 156 66.82 36.09 10.20
N SER A 157 66.49 35.90 8.91
CA SER A 157 67.50 35.61 7.90
C SER A 157 68.37 36.83 7.64
N ARG A 158 69.68 36.63 7.46
CA ARG A 158 70.61 37.73 7.13
C ARG A 158 70.68 37.99 5.63
N HIS A 159 70.40 36.95 4.84
CA HIS A 159 70.62 36.95 3.41
C HIS A 159 69.31 36.87 2.62
N TYR A 160 68.29 36.17 3.11
CA TYR A 160 67.05 35.96 2.37
C TYR A 160 66.04 37.11 2.50
N ASN A 161 66.22 37.98 3.49
CA ASN A 161 65.32 39.09 3.79
C ASN A 161 65.52 40.31 2.88
N LYS A 162 65.49 40.06 1.56
CA LYS A 162 65.60 41.05 0.49
C LYS A 162 64.39 40.92 -0.43
N ASP A 163 63.85 42.05 -0.88
CA ASP A 163 62.71 42.11 -1.79
C ASP A 163 62.96 41.30 -3.06
N ALA A 164 64.19 41.37 -3.61
CA ALA A 164 64.63 40.63 -4.79
C ALA A 164 64.55 39.09 -4.65
N ARG A 165 64.33 38.56 -3.44
CA ARG A 165 64.13 37.12 -3.17
C ARG A 165 62.73 36.83 -2.66
N MET A 166 62.25 37.62 -1.70
CA MET A 166 60.95 37.37 -1.09
C MET A 166 59.79 37.59 -2.07
N VAL A 167 59.86 38.58 -2.96
CA VAL A 167 58.79 38.85 -3.93
C VAL A 167 58.64 37.71 -4.95
N PRO A 168 59.71 37.27 -5.67
CA PRO A 168 59.61 36.10 -6.55
C PRO A 168 59.14 34.83 -5.85
N PHE A 169 59.51 34.65 -4.58
CA PHE A 169 59.07 33.49 -3.81
C PHE A 169 57.57 33.53 -3.49
N LEU A 170 57.05 34.69 -3.08
CA LEU A 170 55.62 34.89 -2.84
C LEU A 170 54.81 34.77 -4.13
N GLU A 171 55.34 35.20 -5.28
CA GLU A 171 54.72 34.98 -6.60
C GLU A 171 54.59 33.48 -6.91
N ARG A 172 55.63 32.69 -6.63
CA ARG A 172 55.60 31.23 -6.81
C ARG A 172 54.55 30.56 -5.90
N ILE A 173 54.38 31.07 -4.68
CA ILE A 173 53.33 30.61 -3.76
C ILE A 173 51.95 30.99 -4.28
N SER A 174 51.75 32.24 -4.71
CA SER A 174 50.52 32.74 -5.32
C SER A 174 50.15 31.93 -6.57
N TRP A 175 51.14 31.58 -7.39
CA TRP A 175 50.97 30.71 -8.55
C TRP A 175 50.47 29.30 -8.14
N GLU A 176 51.08 28.69 -7.13
CA GLU A 176 50.67 27.37 -6.65
C GLU A 176 49.22 27.40 -6.11
N ILE A 177 48.86 28.40 -5.30
CA ILE A 177 47.49 28.60 -4.82
C ILE A 177 46.51 28.72 -5.99
N SER A 178 46.85 29.54 -6.99
CA SER A 178 46.05 29.72 -8.21
C SER A 178 45.84 28.39 -8.96
N GLN A 179 46.89 27.59 -9.13
CA GLN A 179 46.78 26.28 -9.78
C GLN A 179 45.92 25.30 -9.00
N ARG A 180 45.99 25.33 -7.67
CA ARG A 180 45.16 24.46 -6.83
C ARG A 180 43.68 24.84 -6.91
N VAL A 181 43.35 26.13 -6.86
CA VAL A 181 41.96 26.60 -7.02
C VAL A 181 41.40 26.23 -8.39
N ARG A 182 42.15 26.50 -9.46
CA ARG A 182 41.77 26.13 -10.83
C ARG A 182 41.46 24.64 -10.99
N ARG A 183 42.21 23.76 -10.33
CA ARG A 183 41.98 22.30 -10.39
C ARG A 183 40.74 21.85 -9.63
N VAL A 184 40.34 22.57 -8.58
CA VAL A 184 39.18 22.19 -7.76
C VAL A 184 37.89 22.74 -8.32
N VAL A 185 37.93 23.94 -8.90
CA VAL A 185 36.81 24.56 -9.61
C VAL A 185 36.94 24.28 -11.10
N ASP A 186 36.87 23.00 -11.47
CA ASP A 186 36.92 22.57 -12.87
C ASP A 186 35.51 22.62 -13.49
N LEU A 187 35.27 23.56 -14.40
CA LEU A 187 33.95 23.82 -14.98
C LEU A 187 33.33 22.57 -15.63
N GLN A 188 34.14 21.70 -16.27
CA GLN A 188 33.64 20.49 -16.95
C GLN A 188 33.01 19.47 -15.99
N THR A 189 33.41 19.50 -14.72
CA THR A 189 32.92 18.61 -13.66
C THR A 189 32.07 19.33 -12.63
N LEU A 190 32.15 20.66 -12.55
CA LEU A 190 31.45 21.48 -11.57
C LEU A 190 29.95 21.53 -11.86
N PHE A 191 29.55 21.77 -13.11
CA PHE A 191 28.14 21.87 -13.52
C PHE A 191 27.40 20.52 -13.54
N LYS A 192 28.14 19.40 -13.52
CA LYS A 192 27.60 18.04 -13.41
C LYS A 192 27.33 17.58 -11.96
N GLN A 193 27.70 18.40 -10.98
CA GLN A 193 27.48 18.09 -9.56
C GLN A 193 26.17 18.66 -9.07
N ASP A 194 25.72 18.19 -7.91
CA ASP A 194 24.64 18.81 -7.17
C ASP A 194 24.94 20.30 -6.89
N ILE A 195 23.92 21.16 -7.05
CA ILE A 195 24.04 22.62 -6.93
C ILE A 195 24.66 23.01 -5.56
N ALA A 196 24.24 22.38 -4.47
CA ALA A 196 24.76 22.68 -3.14
C ALA A 196 26.24 22.27 -3.02
N ALA A 197 26.62 21.13 -3.61
CA ALA A 197 28.00 20.67 -3.63
C ALA A 197 28.91 21.60 -4.47
N ALA A 198 28.44 22.05 -5.63
CA ALA A 198 29.15 22.99 -6.49
C ALA A 198 29.37 24.35 -5.80
N LYS A 199 28.31 24.95 -5.25
CA LYS A 199 28.38 26.21 -4.49
C LYS A 199 29.35 26.13 -3.32
N LYS A 200 29.37 25.00 -2.60
CA LYS A 200 30.30 24.77 -1.50
C LYS A 200 31.75 24.80 -1.98
N LYS A 201 32.09 24.08 -3.06
CA LYS A 201 33.45 24.07 -3.64
C LYS A 201 33.89 25.45 -4.09
N ILE A 202 33.02 26.19 -4.78
CA ILE A 202 33.30 27.55 -5.25
C ILE A 202 33.56 28.49 -4.06
N THR A 203 32.73 28.39 -3.01
CA THR A 203 32.87 29.19 -1.80
C THR A 203 34.18 28.89 -1.08
N GLU A 204 34.55 27.62 -0.92
CA GLU A 204 35.82 27.22 -0.29
C GLU A 204 37.03 27.72 -1.09
N ALA A 205 36.95 27.64 -2.43
CA ALA A 205 37.97 28.15 -3.34
C ALA A 205 38.14 29.67 -3.25
N LYS A 206 37.03 30.43 -3.31
CA LYS A 206 37.00 31.88 -3.16
C LYS A 206 37.60 32.30 -1.81
N ASN A 207 37.14 31.69 -0.72
CA ASN A 207 37.63 31.97 0.63
C ASN A 207 39.14 31.72 0.77
N THR A 208 39.68 30.71 0.09
CA THR A 208 41.12 30.43 0.11
C THR A 208 41.95 31.53 -0.55
N LEU A 209 41.50 32.05 -1.70
CA LEU A 209 42.15 33.18 -2.39
C LEU A 209 42.09 34.46 -1.54
N GLU A 210 40.94 34.73 -0.92
CA GLU A 210 40.77 35.87 -0.02
C GLU A 210 41.61 35.71 1.25
N GLN A 211 41.71 34.49 1.79
CA GLN A 211 42.52 34.20 2.98
C GLN A 211 44.02 34.40 2.69
N TRP A 212 44.51 34.05 1.50
CA TRP A 212 45.88 34.36 1.07
C TRP A 212 46.19 35.85 1.21
N LYS A 213 45.33 36.70 0.63
CA LYS A 213 45.47 38.16 0.68
C LYS A 213 45.31 38.71 2.10
N LYS A 214 44.31 38.23 2.85
CA LYS A 214 44.07 38.64 4.23
C LYS A 214 45.24 38.30 5.15
N CYS A 215 45.79 37.10 5.06
CA CYS A 215 46.93 36.69 5.87
C CYS A 215 48.18 37.49 5.51
N TYR A 216 48.36 37.87 4.23
CA TYR A 216 49.47 38.73 3.83
C TYR A 216 49.40 40.09 4.51
N PHE A 217 48.26 40.78 4.45
CA PHE A 217 48.08 42.07 5.12
C PHE A 217 48.16 41.97 6.64
N THR A 218 47.65 40.87 7.22
CA THR A 218 47.82 40.58 8.66
C THR A 218 49.30 40.47 9.01
N THR A 219 50.10 39.83 8.16
CA THR A 219 51.55 39.72 8.33
C THR A 219 52.24 41.08 8.19
N CYS A 220 51.80 41.94 7.27
CA CYS A 220 52.29 43.33 7.16
C CYS A 220 52.16 44.06 8.50
N ILE A 221 50.94 44.07 9.08
CA ILE A 221 50.64 44.74 10.35
C ILE A 221 51.52 44.19 11.47
N GLN A 222 51.62 42.87 11.59
CA GLN A 222 52.43 42.24 12.64
C GLN A 222 53.93 42.56 12.53
N VAL A 223 54.47 42.71 11.31
CA VAL A 223 55.87 43.11 11.11
C VAL A 223 56.06 44.56 11.53
N GLU A 224 55.10 45.44 11.22
CA GLU A 224 55.11 46.86 11.63
C GLU A 224 55.06 46.98 13.17
N GLU A 225 54.16 46.24 13.82
CA GLU A 225 54.03 46.21 15.29
C GLU A 225 55.27 45.64 15.99
N SER A 226 56.01 44.72 15.34
CA SER A 226 57.23 44.14 15.90
C SER A 226 58.41 45.13 16.02
N GLY A 227 58.26 46.35 15.49
CA GLY A 227 59.33 47.36 15.48
C GLY A 227 60.48 47.01 14.52
N SER A 228 60.23 46.11 13.56
CA SER A 228 61.21 45.73 12.55
C SER A 228 61.62 46.95 11.72
N LYS A 229 62.93 47.18 11.57
CA LYS A 229 63.48 48.24 10.69
C LYS A 229 63.19 48.00 9.21
N ARG A 230 62.69 46.82 8.83
CA ARG A 230 62.40 46.42 7.45
C ARG A 230 60.90 46.22 7.26
N TYR A 231 60.34 46.91 6.28
CA TYR A 231 58.93 46.86 5.95
C TYR A 231 58.58 45.58 5.15
N TRP A 232 57.53 44.89 5.57
CA TRP A 232 56.92 43.79 4.82
C TRP A 232 55.80 44.37 3.94
N LYS A 233 56.18 45.11 2.89
CA LYS A 233 55.23 45.73 1.96
C LYS A 233 55.77 45.63 0.54
N PHE A 234 55.11 44.82 -0.28
CA PHE A 234 55.50 44.53 -1.65
C PHE A 234 54.42 45.03 -2.62
N ASP A 235 54.72 44.97 -3.91
CA ASP A 235 53.76 45.32 -4.96
C ASP A 235 52.52 44.41 -4.88
N VAL A 236 51.41 45.00 -4.42
CA VAL A 236 50.12 44.32 -4.22
C VAL A 236 49.58 43.83 -5.55
N LYS A 237 49.71 44.62 -6.63
CA LYS A 237 49.21 44.25 -7.94
C LYS A 237 49.95 43.00 -8.42
N ARG A 238 51.27 43.02 -8.34
CA ARG A 238 52.12 41.89 -8.74
C ARG A 238 51.80 40.58 -8.01
N LEU A 239 51.40 40.64 -6.74
CA LEU A 239 51.11 39.44 -5.95
C LEU A 239 49.67 38.94 -6.09
N PHE A 240 48.71 39.84 -6.28
CA PHE A 240 47.29 39.54 -6.12
C PHE A 240 46.43 39.73 -7.36
N GLU A 241 46.87 40.43 -8.42
CA GLU A 241 46.02 40.72 -9.60
C GLU A 241 45.37 39.44 -10.15
N LYS A 242 46.17 38.38 -10.30
CA LYS A 242 45.67 37.07 -10.76
C LYS A 242 44.68 36.45 -9.77
N THR A 243 45.02 36.40 -8.49
CA THR A 243 44.13 35.79 -7.48
C THR A 243 42.85 36.58 -7.29
N ASP A 244 42.90 37.91 -7.40
CA ASP A 244 41.74 38.80 -7.32
C ASP A 244 40.81 38.58 -8.52
N TYR A 245 41.36 38.44 -9.73
CA TYR A 245 40.57 38.03 -10.89
C TYR A 245 39.94 36.64 -10.69
N MET A 246 40.69 35.66 -10.17
CA MET A 246 40.10 34.35 -9.88
C MET A 246 38.98 34.43 -8.82
N VAL A 247 39.05 35.37 -7.87
CA VAL A 247 37.97 35.64 -6.92
C VAL A 247 36.71 36.15 -7.63
N SER A 248 36.84 37.04 -8.61
CA SER A 248 35.69 37.51 -9.39
C SER A 248 35.06 36.38 -10.21
N ILE A 249 35.86 35.53 -10.85
CA ILE A 249 35.35 34.33 -11.56
C ILE A 249 34.60 33.39 -10.62
N CYS A 250 35.14 33.12 -9.42
CA CYS A 250 34.44 32.31 -8.43
C CYS A 250 33.12 32.97 -7.99
N GLN A 251 33.06 34.30 -7.90
CA GLN A 251 31.82 35.00 -7.58
C GLN A 251 30.79 34.83 -8.70
N ASP A 252 31.18 35.08 -9.95
CA ASP A 252 30.31 34.90 -11.12
C ASP A 252 29.75 33.47 -11.21
N LEU A 253 30.61 32.46 -11.02
CA LEU A 253 30.18 31.06 -11.00
C LEU A 253 29.20 30.77 -9.86
N TYR A 254 29.42 31.34 -8.67
CA TYR A 254 28.47 31.19 -7.55
C TYR A 254 27.11 31.80 -7.92
N ASP A 255 27.10 32.97 -8.55
CA ASP A 255 25.88 33.67 -8.94
C ASP A 255 25.09 32.88 -9.99
N ILE A 256 25.76 32.21 -10.95
CA ILE A 256 25.12 31.28 -11.89
C ILE A 256 24.39 30.16 -11.14
N PHE A 257 25.07 29.48 -10.21
CA PHE A 257 24.45 28.40 -9.43
C PHE A 257 23.36 28.90 -8.47
N GLN A 258 23.47 30.13 -7.98
CA GLN A 258 22.41 30.76 -7.17
C GLN A 258 21.14 30.98 -8.00
N VAL A 259 21.26 31.46 -9.24
CA VAL A 259 20.13 31.60 -10.17
C VAL A 259 19.51 30.23 -10.47
N ALA A 260 20.33 29.21 -10.74
CA ALA A 260 19.84 27.85 -10.98
C ALA A 260 19.10 27.26 -9.76
N GLU A 261 19.58 27.49 -8.54
CA GLU A 261 18.90 27.09 -7.30
C GLU A 261 17.56 27.80 -7.12
N GLU A 262 17.50 29.10 -7.43
CA GLU A 262 16.27 29.89 -7.34
C GLU A 262 15.22 29.42 -8.35
N LEU A 263 15.65 29.08 -9.57
CA LEU A 263 14.81 28.42 -10.57
C LEU A 263 14.34 27.05 -10.09
N HIS A 264 15.24 26.20 -9.58
CA HIS A 264 14.85 24.90 -9.02
C HIS A 264 13.82 25.06 -7.90
N ASN A 265 14.00 26.02 -6.99
CA ASN A 265 13.05 26.33 -5.91
C ASN A 265 11.68 26.84 -6.41
N ILE A 266 11.60 27.42 -7.63
CA ILE A 266 10.31 27.71 -8.28
C ILE A 266 9.59 26.42 -8.67
N PHE A 267 10.33 25.40 -9.12
CA PHE A 267 9.81 24.13 -9.62
C PHE A 267 9.65 23.04 -8.54
N ILE A 268 10.32 23.12 -7.39
CA ILE A 268 10.20 22.15 -6.28
C ILE A 268 8.73 21.93 -5.82
N PRO A 269 7.85 22.94 -5.76
CA PRO A 269 6.43 22.74 -5.46
C PRO A 269 5.70 21.85 -6.49
N GLU A 270 6.13 21.84 -7.75
CA GLU A 270 5.65 20.94 -8.81
C GLU A 270 6.25 19.54 -8.65
N LEU A 271 7.54 19.41 -8.31
CA LEU A 271 8.19 18.11 -8.05
C LEU A 271 7.54 17.32 -6.90
N ILE A 272 7.07 18.00 -5.84
CA ILE A 272 6.41 17.33 -4.69
C ILE A 272 4.99 16.88 -5.05
N THR A 273 4.30 17.59 -5.94
CA THR A 273 2.93 17.26 -6.38
C THR A 273 2.91 16.24 -7.50
N VAL A 274 3.98 16.13 -8.30
CA VAL A 274 4.13 15.21 -9.44
C VAL A 274 4.67 13.82 -9.01
N THR A 275 4.40 13.39 -7.78
CA THR A 275 4.63 11.98 -7.39
C THR A 275 3.74 10.99 -8.15
N GLU A 276 2.77 11.46 -8.94
CA GLU A 276 1.91 10.65 -9.82
C GLU A 276 2.25 10.72 -11.33
N ASN A 277 3.16 11.60 -11.79
CA ASN A 277 3.51 11.71 -13.22
C ASN A 277 5.02 11.95 -13.49
N PRO A 278 5.87 10.90 -13.44
CA PRO A 278 7.33 11.03 -13.50
C PRO A 278 7.89 11.74 -14.74
N LYS A 279 7.12 11.84 -15.85
CA LYS A 279 7.56 12.53 -17.06
C LYS A 279 7.66 14.05 -16.90
N GLY A 280 6.77 14.67 -16.12
CA GLY A 280 6.79 16.12 -15.93
C GLY A 280 8.00 16.59 -15.12
N VAL A 281 8.45 15.76 -14.17
CA VAL A 281 9.66 16.00 -13.37
C VAL A 281 10.92 15.98 -14.25
N ASP A 282 11.03 15.00 -15.15
CA ASP A 282 12.17 14.89 -16.07
C ASP A 282 12.23 16.01 -17.12
N GLU A 283 11.08 16.60 -17.44
CA GLU A 283 10.96 17.71 -18.40
C GLU A 283 11.32 19.05 -17.72
N LEU A 284 10.80 19.30 -16.51
CA LEU A 284 11.16 20.47 -15.70
C LEU A 284 12.63 20.48 -15.27
N GLN A 285 13.19 19.31 -14.95
CA GLN A 285 14.62 19.19 -14.65
C GLN A 285 15.48 19.50 -15.90
N ARG A 286 15.00 19.15 -17.10
CA ARG A 286 15.66 19.52 -18.36
C ARG A 286 15.63 21.03 -18.59
N GLU A 287 14.51 21.69 -18.33
CA GLU A 287 14.39 23.15 -18.47
C GLU A 287 15.33 23.92 -17.51
N VAL A 288 15.48 23.46 -16.27
CA VAL A 288 16.46 24.05 -15.33
C VAL A 288 17.90 23.80 -15.78
N ASN A 289 18.18 22.62 -16.34
CA ASN A 289 19.54 22.27 -16.80
C ASN A 289 19.92 23.02 -18.10
N ILE A 290 18.96 23.42 -18.93
CA ILE A 290 19.21 24.26 -20.13
C ILE A 290 19.88 25.59 -19.75
N VAL A 291 19.54 26.16 -18.60
CA VAL A 291 20.10 27.44 -18.12
C VAL A 291 21.61 27.36 -17.87
N ILE A 292 22.08 26.17 -17.48
CA ILE A 292 23.46 25.94 -17.10
C ILE A 292 24.27 25.36 -18.28
N SER A 293 23.59 24.78 -19.29
CA SER A 293 24.25 24.08 -20.40
C SER A 293 25.28 24.92 -21.18
N PRO A 294 25.07 26.23 -21.46
CA PRO A 294 26.07 27.03 -22.16
C PRO A 294 27.41 27.12 -21.40
N MET A 295 27.36 27.00 -20.07
CA MET A 295 28.55 27.03 -19.21
C MET A 295 29.27 25.68 -19.17
N GLU A 296 28.62 24.59 -19.55
CA GLU A 296 29.25 23.27 -19.67
C GLU A 296 30.13 23.15 -20.93
N ASP A 297 29.75 23.85 -22.00
CA ASP A 297 30.37 23.78 -23.33
C ASP A 297 31.45 24.85 -23.59
N LEU A 298 31.91 25.54 -22.53
CA LEU A 298 32.96 26.55 -22.63
C LEU A 298 34.25 25.99 -23.26
N THR A 299 34.70 26.61 -24.35
CA THR A 299 35.89 26.19 -25.10
C THR A 299 37.20 26.78 -24.56
N PHE A 300 37.12 27.68 -23.59
CA PHE A 300 38.25 28.40 -23.01
C PHE A 300 38.25 28.33 -21.49
N ASP A 301 39.41 28.59 -20.88
CA ASP A 301 39.55 28.61 -19.42
C ASP A 301 39.25 30.01 -18.86
N PRO A 302 38.24 30.18 -17.99
CA PRO A 302 37.85 31.49 -17.47
C PRO A 302 38.85 32.02 -16.43
N PHE A 303 39.62 31.14 -15.77
CA PHE A 303 40.65 31.56 -14.82
C PHE A 303 41.92 32.10 -15.50
N SER A 304 42.01 32.04 -16.83
CA SER A 304 43.05 32.70 -17.60
C SER A 304 42.68 34.16 -17.84
N MET A 305 43.53 35.08 -17.39
CA MET A 305 43.34 36.52 -17.62
C MET A 305 43.41 36.90 -19.10
N GLU A 306 43.98 36.04 -19.95
CA GLU A 306 43.99 36.24 -21.40
C GLU A 306 42.57 36.17 -21.98
N ASN A 307 41.66 35.42 -21.33
CA ASN A 307 40.28 35.21 -21.76
C ASN A 307 39.28 36.10 -21.01
N ALA A 308 39.74 37.15 -20.33
CA ALA A 308 38.88 37.96 -19.46
C ALA A 308 37.77 38.69 -20.22
N ARG A 309 38.01 39.03 -21.49
CA ARG A 309 37.01 39.69 -22.36
C ARG A 309 35.93 38.72 -22.80
N GLU A 310 36.36 37.51 -23.19
CA GLU A 310 35.48 36.41 -23.58
C GLU A 310 34.60 35.98 -22.41
N TRP A 311 35.16 35.90 -21.19
CA TRP A 311 34.39 35.62 -19.97
C TRP A 311 33.37 36.71 -19.68
N ALA A 312 33.76 37.99 -19.77
CA ALA A 312 32.84 39.11 -19.55
C ALA A 312 31.65 39.05 -20.52
N PHE A 313 31.89 38.74 -21.79
CA PHE A 313 30.84 38.57 -22.80
C PHE A 313 29.89 37.40 -22.47
N VAL A 314 30.43 36.24 -22.07
CA VAL A 314 29.61 35.08 -21.67
C VAL A 314 28.73 35.41 -20.45
N MET A 315 29.27 36.16 -19.49
CA MET A 315 28.50 36.58 -18.31
C MET A 315 27.45 37.64 -18.64
N GLU A 316 27.71 38.51 -19.60
CA GLU A 316 26.73 39.47 -20.13
C GLU A 316 25.57 38.72 -20.82
N GLU A 317 25.88 37.77 -21.70
CA GLU A 317 24.89 36.92 -22.38
C GLU A 317 24.04 36.11 -21.37
N PHE A 318 24.66 35.52 -20.36
CA PHE A 318 23.94 34.81 -19.29
C PHE A 318 22.99 35.72 -18.51
N ARG A 319 23.44 36.93 -18.15
CA ARG A 319 22.62 37.90 -17.41
C ARG A 319 21.46 38.45 -18.25
N GLU A 320 21.65 38.60 -19.56
CA GLU A 320 20.65 39.13 -20.50
C GLU A 320 19.59 38.10 -20.92
N ASP A 321 19.99 36.89 -21.31
CA ASP A 321 19.08 35.92 -21.93
C ASP A 321 18.30 35.06 -20.95
N VAL A 322 18.86 34.76 -19.77
CA VAL A 322 18.30 33.72 -18.89
C VAL A 322 17.13 34.20 -18.05
N LEU A 323 17.08 35.45 -17.59
CA LEU A 323 16.16 35.78 -16.48
C LEU A 323 14.84 36.42 -16.91
N VAL A 324 14.83 37.29 -17.92
CA VAL A 324 13.59 37.96 -18.37
C VAL A 324 12.82 37.12 -19.39
N LYS A 325 13.52 36.49 -20.35
CA LYS A 325 12.89 35.64 -21.37
C LYS A 325 12.29 34.37 -20.77
N ILE A 326 12.97 33.74 -19.80
CA ILE A 326 12.46 32.53 -19.15
C ILE A 326 11.22 32.84 -18.31
N VAL A 327 11.20 33.93 -17.54
CA VAL A 327 10.00 34.27 -16.77
C VAL A 327 8.85 34.71 -17.68
N GLU A 328 9.14 35.38 -18.80
CA GLU A 328 8.12 35.66 -19.82
C GLU A 328 7.58 34.36 -20.43
N GLN A 329 8.43 33.41 -20.78
CA GLN A 329 8.03 32.12 -21.33
C GLN A 329 7.17 31.32 -20.34
N ILE A 330 7.60 31.21 -19.08
CA ILE A 330 6.84 30.55 -18.00
C ILE A 330 5.47 31.20 -17.81
N PHE A 331 5.41 32.53 -17.82
CA PHE A 331 4.15 33.26 -17.68
C PHE A 331 3.21 33.00 -18.85
N VAL A 332 3.73 32.94 -20.08
CA VAL A 332 2.94 32.69 -21.30
C VAL A 332 2.45 31.25 -21.37
N GLU A 333 3.28 30.27 -21.04
CA GLU A 333 2.94 28.84 -21.09
C GLU A 333 1.88 28.47 -20.04
N ASN A 334 1.98 29.04 -18.83
CA ASN A 334 1.10 28.71 -17.71
C ASN A 334 -0.08 29.68 -17.53
N LEU A 335 -0.35 30.52 -18.53
CA LEU A 335 -1.37 31.59 -18.44
C LEU A 335 -2.81 31.07 -18.23
N LYS A 336 -3.09 29.85 -18.71
CA LYS A 336 -4.41 29.22 -18.61
C LYS A 336 -4.61 28.45 -17.32
N ASP A 337 -3.58 27.75 -16.86
CA ASP A 337 -3.59 26.88 -15.69
C ASP A 337 -2.32 27.14 -14.87
N PRO A 338 -2.31 28.20 -14.04
CA PRO A 338 -1.14 28.56 -13.26
C PRO A 338 -0.91 27.51 -12.15
N PRO A 339 0.34 27.18 -11.82
CA PRO A 339 0.63 26.23 -10.76
C PRO A 339 0.22 26.80 -9.40
N LEU A 340 -0.75 26.15 -8.75
CA LEU A 340 -1.32 26.57 -7.46
C LEU A 340 -0.94 25.61 -6.33
N TYR A 341 -0.78 26.14 -5.10
CA TYR A 341 -0.58 25.33 -3.90
C TYR A 341 -1.84 24.51 -3.55
N LYS A 342 -1.67 23.39 -2.85
CA LYS A 342 -2.79 22.56 -2.37
C LYS A 342 -3.71 23.38 -1.46
N ASN A 343 -5.01 23.38 -1.76
CA ASN A 343 -6.06 24.19 -1.11
C ASN A 343 -6.04 25.69 -1.45
N HIS A 344 -5.19 26.15 -2.38
CA HIS A 344 -5.36 27.50 -2.94
C HIS A 344 -6.53 27.52 -3.91
N PRO A 345 -7.36 28.58 -3.86
CA PRO A 345 -8.49 28.69 -4.74
C PRO A 345 -8.05 29.21 -6.13
N PRO A 346 -8.79 28.87 -7.19
CA PRO A 346 -8.32 28.99 -8.58
C PRO A 346 -8.01 30.42 -9.04
N VAL A 347 -8.72 31.43 -8.54
CA VAL A 347 -8.53 32.83 -8.95
C VAL A 347 -7.51 33.53 -8.06
N ALA A 348 -7.68 33.54 -6.73
CA ALA A 348 -6.74 34.21 -5.84
C ALA A 348 -5.36 33.53 -5.87
N GLY A 349 -5.31 32.21 -6.06
CA GLY A 349 -4.08 31.48 -6.29
C GLY A 349 -3.36 31.94 -7.56
N ALA A 350 -4.10 32.11 -8.67
CA ALA A 350 -3.54 32.57 -9.94
C ALA A 350 -2.96 33.99 -9.84
N ILE A 351 -3.63 34.88 -9.10
CA ILE A 351 -3.14 36.23 -8.83
C ILE A 351 -1.90 36.18 -7.95
N SER A 352 -1.92 35.39 -6.87
CA SER A 352 -0.77 35.22 -5.97
C SER A 352 0.46 34.65 -6.70
N TRP A 353 0.28 33.70 -7.62
CA TRP A 353 1.33 33.18 -8.49
C TRP A 353 1.93 34.29 -9.37
N SER A 354 1.08 35.07 -10.06
CA SER A 354 1.53 36.21 -10.89
C SER A 354 2.29 37.26 -10.07
N GLN A 355 1.81 37.60 -8.87
CA GLN A 355 2.47 38.55 -7.97
C GLN A 355 3.82 38.03 -7.46
N SER A 356 3.93 36.72 -7.19
CA SER A 356 5.21 36.08 -6.84
C SER A 356 6.23 36.19 -7.96
N LEU A 357 5.82 35.93 -9.22
CA LEU A 357 6.69 36.12 -10.39
C LEU A 357 7.10 37.59 -10.55
N SER A 358 6.15 38.52 -10.46
CA SER A 358 6.41 39.97 -10.56
C SER A 358 7.38 40.46 -9.48
N HIS A 359 7.20 40.02 -8.22
CA HIS A 359 8.08 40.38 -7.11
C HIS A 359 9.50 39.88 -7.33
N ARG A 360 9.68 38.65 -7.83
CA ARG A 360 11.00 38.06 -8.10
C ARG A 360 11.72 38.76 -9.23
N ILE A 361 11.05 39.00 -10.37
CA ILE A 361 11.64 39.75 -11.48
C ILE A 361 12.05 41.16 -11.02
N ARG A 362 11.21 41.82 -10.21
CA ARG A 362 11.50 43.14 -9.65
C ARG A 362 12.76 43.15 -8.80
N GLN A 363 12.91 42.18 -7.88
CA GLN A 363 14.12 42.08 -7.05
C GLN A 363 15.40 41.92 -7.88
N THR A 364 15.34 41.16 -8.97
CA THR A 364 16.50 40.96 -9.84
C THR A 364 16.82 42.20 -10.68
N ILE A 365 15.80 42.88 -11.23
CA ILE A 365 16.01 44.18 -11.90
C ILE A 365 16.50 45.26 -10.93
N THR A 366 16.07 45.26 -9.67
CA THR A 366 16.58 46.23 -8.68
C THR A 366 18.09 46.09 -8.49
N ARG A 367 18.63 44.86 -8.48
CA ARG A 367 20.08 44.62 -8.46
C ARG A 367 20.76 45.07 -9.74
N PHE A 368 20.12 44.87 -10.89
CA PHE A 368 20.63 45.35 -12.18
C PHE A 368 20.66 46.88 -12.27
N GLN A 369 19.74 47.56 -11.58
CA GLN A 369 19.67 49.02 -11.53
C GLN A 369 20.74 49.68 -10.65
N GLU A 370 21.44 48.91 -9.80
CA GLU A 370 22.50 49.42 -8.93
C GLU A 370 23.83 49.63 -9.70
N GLU A 371 23.98 49.12 -10.93
CA GLU A 371 25.16 49.34 -11.77
C GLU A 371 24.88 50.29 -12.95
N GLU A 372 25.29 51.56 -12.81
CA GLU A 372 25.05 52.64 -13.81
C GLU A 372 25.68 52.37 -15.19
N GLU A 373 26.80 51.63 -15.28
CA GLU A 373 27.48 51.36 -16.55
C GLU A 373 26.72 50.37 -17.44
N LEU A 374 26.00 49.41 -16.85
CA LEU A 374 25.25 48.37 -17.57
C LEU A 374 23.90 48.89 -18.11
N LEU A 375 23.29 49.87 -17.43
CA LEU A 375 22.05 50.51 -17.88
C LEU A 375 22.24 51.44 -19.09
N ALA A 376 23.46 51.95 -19.29
CA ALA A 376 23.79 52.83 -20.41
C ALA A 376 24.00 52.06 -21.73
N SER A 377 24.14 50.73 -21.69
CA SER A 377 24.31 49.91 -22.89
C SER A 377 23.00 49.82 -23.69
N GLU A 378 23.12 49.69 -25.01
CA GLU A 378 21.97 49.56 -25.93
C GLU A 378 21.10 48.34 -25.56
N ARG A 379 21.73 47.26 -25.05
CA ARG A 379 21.06 46.04 -24.60
C ARG A 379 20.44 46.14 -23.21
N GLY A 380 21.06 46.87 -22.27
CA GLY A 380 20.46 47.14 -20.95
C GLY A 380 19.13 47.88 -21.07
N GLN A 381 19.02 48.78 -22.06
CA GLN A 381 17.76 49.45 -22.42
C GLN A 381 16.72 48.47 -23.00
N GLU A 382 17.13 47.52 -23.83
CA GLU A 382 16.23 46.46 -24.35
C GLU A 382 15.66 45.59 -23.21
N VAL A 383 16.50 45.13 -22.28
CA VAL A 383 16.07 44.33 -21.12
C VAL A 383 15.08 45.11 -20.24
N GLN A 384 15.34 46.40 -20.02
CA GLN A 384 14.42 47.27 -19.29
C GLN A 384 13.06 47.40 -20.01
N GLN A 385 13.05 47.49 -21.34
CA GLN A 385 11.81 47.51 -22.13
C GLN A 385 11.05 46.18 -22.03
N ILE A 386 11.72 45.03 -22.12
CA ILE A 386 11.08 43.71 -21.99
C ILE A 386 10.50 43.55 -20.59
N TYR A 387 11.23 43.92 -19.54
CA TYR A 387 10.72 43.92 -18.16
C TYR A 387 9.46 44.78 -18.00
N LEU A 388 9.47 46.00 -18.54
CA LEU A 388 8.31 46.90 -18.49
C LEU A 388 7.10 46.31 -19.26
N GLN A 389 7.34 45.65 -20.39
CA GLN A 389 6.28 44.97 -21.15
C GLN A 389 5.71 43.77 -20.38
N LEU A 390 6.57 42.93 -19.79
CA LEU A 390 6.17 41.76 -19.01
C LEU A 390 5.38 42.16 -17.75
N THR A 391 5.84 43.17 -17.03
CA THR A 391 5.15 43.69 -15.84
C THR A 391 3.75 44.21 -16.19
N LYS A 392 3.62 44.95 -17.30
CA LYS A 392 2.30 45.41 -17.80
C LYS A 392 1.39 44.24 -18.20
N LYS A 393 1.93 43.16 -18.79
CA LYS A 393 1.16 41.96 -19.11
C LYS A 393 0.64 41.26 -17.84
N MET A 394 1.49 41.13 -16.81
CA MET A 394 1.12 40.53 -15.52
C MET A 394 0.05 41.36 -14.79
N GLU A 395 0.21 42.68 -14.71
CA GLU A 395 -0.78 43.58 -14.11
C GLU A 395 -2.15 43.50 -14.81
N LYS A 396 -2.14 43.42 -16.16
CA LYS A 396 -3.37 43.25 -16.94
C LYS A 396 -4.04 41.90 -16.66
N TYR A 397 -3.26 40.82 -16.54
CA TYR A 397 -3.76 39.49 -16.21
C TYR A 397 -4.39 39.45 -14.81
N GLU A 398 -3.70 39.99 -13.81
CA GLU A 398 -4.19 40.09 -12.43
C GLU A 398 -5.50 40.88 -12.37
N GLY A 399 -5.54 42.05 -13.02
CA GLY A 399 -6.75 42.87 -13.11
C GLY A 399 -7.91 42.14 -13.77
N GLN A 400 -7.68 41.47 -14.90
CA GLN A 400 -8.72 40.74 -15.63
C GLN A 400 -9.29 39.58 -14.81
N LYS A 401 -8.44 38.77 -14.16
CA LYS A 401 -8.87 37.65 -13.30
C LYS A 401 -9.67 38.15 -12.10
N TYR A 402 -9.21 39.22 -11.45
CA TYR A 402 -9.92 39.85 -10.33
C TYR A 402 -11.29 40.39 -10.76
N HIS A 403 -11.38 41.11 -11.89
CA HIS A 403 -12.65 41.62 -12.40
C HIS A 403 -13.65 40.51 -12.73
N GLN A 404 -13.21 39.45 -13.41
CA GLN A 404 -14.06 38.30 -13.72
C GLN A 404 -14.59 37.61 -12.46
N TRP A 405 -13.73 37.41 -11.47
CA TRP A 405 -14.15 36.83 -10.19
C TRP A 405 -15.14 37.72 -9.46
N ARG A 406 -14.91 39.04 -9.44
CA ARG A 406 -15.78 40.00 -8.78
C ARG A 406 -17.18 40.01 -9.40
N GLU A 407 -17.28 40.14 -10.72
CA GLU A 407 -18.56 40.14 -11.43
C GLU A 407 -19.32 38.81 -11.23
N ARG A 408 -18.61 37.67 -11.35
CA ARG A 408 -19.20 36.35 -11.12
C ARG A 408 -19.71 36.21 -9.69
N THR A 409 -18.92 36.62 -8.70
CA THR A 409 -19.29 36.53 -7.29
C THR A 409 -20.48 37.41 -6.96
N GLU A 410 -20.51 38.66 -7.45
CA GLU A 410 -21.63 39.58 -7.24
C GLU A 410 -22.94 39.09 -7.87
N HIS A 411 -22.87 38.40 -9.02
CA HIS A 411 -24.05 37.86 -9.69
C HIS A 411 -24.53 36.50 -9.14
N VAL A 412 -23.60 35.56 -8.93
CA VAL A 412 -23.91 34.16 -8.60
C VAL A 412 -24.24 33.98 -7.12
N LEU A 413 -23.50 34.63 -6.21
CA LEU A 413 -23.68 34.45 -4.76
C LEU A 413 -25.11 34.77 -4.27
N PRO A 414 -25.78 35.86 -4.73
CA PRO A 414 -27.16 36.12 -4.33
C PRO A 414 -28.17 35.09 -4.83
N LEU A 415 -27.89 34.43 -5.96
CA LEU A 415 -28.74 33.38 -6.55
C LEU A 415 -28.59 32.08 -5.74
N LEU A 416 -27.36 31.64 -5.49
CA LEU A 416 -27.07 30.43 -4.70
C LEU A 416 -27.64 30.50 -3.28
N LEU A 417 -27.63 31.69 -2.66
CA LEU A 417 -28.20 31.88 -1.33
C LEU A 417 -29.74 31.90 -1.31
N LYS A 418 -30.39 32.09 -2.46
CA LYS A 418 -31.86 32.02 -2.61
C LYS A 418 -32.35 30.60 -2.89
N ASP A 419 -31.44 29.66 -3.16
CA ASP A 419 -31.82 28.26 -3.36
C ASP A 419 -32.39 27.63 -2.08
N SER A 420 -33.27 26.66 -2.26
CA SER A 420 -33.85 25.89 -1.14
C SER A 420 -32.77 25.09 -0.43
N LEU A 421 -32.96 24.81 0.87
CA LEU A 421 -31.99 24.02 1.65
C LEU A 421 -31.86 22.57 1.17
N LEU A 422 -32.96 22.02 0.66
CA LEU A 422 -33.07 20.62 0.22
C LEU A 422 -33.45 20.54 -1.26
N THR A 423 -33.00 19.49 -1.94
CA THR A 423 -33.43 19.08 -3.28
C THR A 423 -34.01 17.67 -3.24
N LEU A 424 -34.91 17.37 -4.19
CA LEU A 424 -35.45 16.03 -4.37
C LEU A 424 -34.57 15.28 -5.38
N SER A 425 -34.04 14.14 -4.99
CA SER A 425 -33.33 13.23 -5.89
C SER A 425 -34.16 11.95 -6.02
N SER A 426 -34.56 11.60 -7.25
CA SER A 426 -35.18 10.31 -7.57
C SER A 426 -34.09 9.34 -7.99
N ALA A 427 -33.98 8.20 -7.33
CA ALA A 427 -33.01 7.16 -7.68
C ALA A 427 -33.37 6.40 -8.96
N THR A 428 -34.61 6.54 -9.47
CA THR A 428 -35.11 5.90 -10.70
C THR A 428 -36.15 6.79 -11.38
N ASP A 429 -36.15 6.79 -12.72
CA ASP A 429 -37.06 7.52 -13.62
C ASP A 429 -38.49 6.92 -13.65
N GLU A 430 -38.99 6.47 -12.48
CA GLU A 430 -40.35 5.96 -12.33
C GLU A 430 -41.31 7.04 -11.79
N PRO A 431 -42.59 7.01 -12.20
CA PRO A 431 -43.57 7.98 -11.73
C PRO A 431 -43.71 7.94 -10.19
N LEU A 432 -43.95 9.13 -9.62
CA LEU A 432 -44.07 9.51 -8.19
C LEU A 432 -45.14 8.78 -7.35
N THR A 433 -45.39 7.48 -7.59
CA THR A 433 -46.43 6.70 -6.92
C THR A 433 -45.91 5.86 -5.74
N SER A 434 -44.62 5.53 -5.67
CA SER A 434 -44.02 4.82 -4.53
C SER A 434 -43.10 5.73 -3.71
N ARG A 435 -43.54 6.11 -2.50
CA ARG A 435 -42.81 6.98 -1.55
C ARG A 435 -41.49 6.41 -1.04
N LYS A 436 -41.16 5.16 -1.40
CA LYS A 436 -39.90 4.49 -1.07
C LYS A 436 -38.71 4.99 -1.91
N GLY A 437 -38.95 5.76 -2.98
CA GLY A 437 -37.91 6.25 -3.90
C GLY A 437 -37.59 7.75 -3.83
N VAL A 438 -38.15 8.49 -2.86
CA VAL A 438 -37.96 9.95 -2.74
C VAL A 438 -36.86 10.27 -1.72
N TYR A 439 -35.67 10.65 -2.20
CA TYR A 439 -34.54 11.02 -1.35
C TYR A 439 -34.39 12.55 -1.28
N PHE A 440 -34.38 13.10 -0.07
CA PHE A 440 -33.97 14.48 0.16
C PHE A 440 -32.44 14.58 0.19
N ALA A 441 -31.87 15.39 -0.70
CA ALA A 441 -30.46 15.73 -0.71
C ALA A 441 -30.26 17.15 -0.16
N LEU A 442 -29.07 17.40 0.40
CA LEU A 442 -28.67 18.75 0.80
C LEU A 442 -28.34 19.57 -0.45
N ASN A 443 -28.95 20.73 -0.59
CA ASN A 443 -28.70 21.64 -1.69
C ASN A 443 -27.75 22.76 -1.24
N PHE A 444 -26.48 22.40 -1.00
CA PHE A 444 -25.41 23.36 -0.71
C PHE A 444 -24.40 23.29 -1.85
N SER A 445 -24.40 24.30 -2.73
CA SER A 445 -23.49 24.33 -3.88
C SER A 445 -22.03 24.41 -3.39
N PRO A 446 -21.12 23.57 -3.89
CA PRO A 446 -19.69 23.66 -3.57
C PRO A 446 -19.11 25.03 -3.95
N GLU A 447 -19.72 25.71 -4.93
CA GLU A 447 -19.33 27.05 -5.37
C GLU A 447 -19.43 28.10 -4.25
N ILE A 448 -20.31 27.92 -3.25
CA ILE A 448 -20.38 28.83 -2.08
C ILE A 448 -19.11 28.70 -1.25
N GLN A 449 -18.60 27.47 -1.08
CA GLN A 449 -17.37 27.23 -0.34
C GLN A 449 -16.15 27.78 -1.11
N ASP A 450 -16.14 27.60 -2.43
CA ASP A 450 -15.11 28.19 -3.29
C ASP A 450 -15.11 29.71 -3.17
N ILE A 451 -16.28 30.36 -3.24
CA ILE A 451 -16.41 31.82 -3.06
C ILE A 451 -15.95 32.26 -1.66
N ILE A 452 -16.26 31.51 -0.60
CA ILE A 452 -15.80 31.82 0.76
C ILE A 452 -14.27 31.77 0.84
N THR A 453 -13.66 30.71 0.32
CA THR A 453 -12.20 30.55 0.32
C THR A 453 -11.52 31.64 -0.51
N GLU A 454 -11.98 31.86 -1.76
CA GLU A 454 -11.51 32.95 -2.62
C GLU A 454 -11.58 34.31 -1.92
N THR A 455 -12.70 34.63 -1.27
CA THR A 455 -12.88 35.92 -0.60
C THR A 455 -11.84 36.14 0.50
N LYS A 456 -11.53 35.11 1.29
CA LYS A 456 -10.51 35.19 2.35
C LYS A 456 -9.12 35.43 1.77
N TYR A 457 -8.77 34.74 0.69
CA TYR A 457 -7.47 34.91 0.03
C TYR A 457 -7.37 36.28 -0.67
N MET A 458 -8.43 36.77 -1.30
CA MET A 458 -8.45 38.12 -1.90
C MET A 458 -8.26 39.22 -0.85
N GLU A 459 -8.83 39.05 0.35
CA GLU A 459 -8.64 40.00 1.47
C GLU A 459 -7.20 39.95 2.03
N GLN A 460 -6.57 38.77 2.08
CA GLN A 460 -5.15 38.64 2.43
C GLN A 460 -4.21 39.29 1.39
N LEU A 461 -4.58 39.25 0.11
CA LEU A 461 -3.87 39.94 -0.97
C LEU A 461 -4.10 41.47 -0.97
N GLY A 462 -4.93 42.00 -0.06
CA GLY A 462 -5.24 43.42 0.05
C GLY A 462 -6.16 43.95 -1.05
N LEU A 463 -6.83 43.06 -1.80
CA LEU A 463 -7.76 43.44 -2.87
C LEU A 463 -9.15 43.73 -2.29
N PRO A 464 -9.90 44.72 -2.83
CA PRO A 464 -11.23 45.02 -2.32
C PRO A 464 -12.20 43.88 -2.64
N VAL A 465 -12.90 43.36 -1.64
CA VAL A 465 -13.87 42.27 -1.81
C VAL A 465 -15.32 42.77 -1.75
N PRO A 466 -16.27 42.18 -2.50
CA PRO A 466 -17.68 42.52 -2.40
C PRO A 466 -18.23 42.32 -0.97
N GLU A 467 -19.02 43.27 -0.46
CA GLU A 467 -19.52 43.24 0.92
C GLU A 467 -20.33 41.98 1.25
N MET A 468 -21.12 41.50 0.30
CA MET A 468 -21.91 40.27 0.45
C MET A 468 -21.02 39.03 0.56
N ALA A 469 -19.95 38.95 -0.23
CA ALA A 469 -18.99 37.84 -0.18
C ALA A 469 -18.26 37.84 1.16
N ARG A 470 -17.84 39.02 1.63
CA ARG A 470 -17.23 39.20 2.95
C ARG A 470 -18.16 38.78 4.08
N TYR A 471 -19.44 39.17 4.04
CA TYR A 471 -20.43 38.76 5.04
C TYR A 471 -20.64 37.24 5.06
N VAL A 472 -20.69 36.60 3.90
CA VAL A 472 -20.83 35.13 3.79
C VAL A 472 -19.58 34.42 4.33
N ALA A 473 -18.38 34.91 4.01
CA ALA A 473 -17.12 34.37 4.51
C ALA A 473 -17.00 34.47 6.05
N LEU A 474 -17.48 35.57 6.65
CA LEU A 474 -17.56 35.73 8.11
C LEU A 474 -18.52 34.73 8.77
N GLN A 475 -19.50 34.21 8.02
CA GLN A 475 -20.49 33.24 8.50
C GLN A 475 -20.19 31.80 8.11
N GLU A 476 -19.00 31.48 7.59
CA GLU A 476 -18.61 30.14 7.16
C GLU A 476 -18.92 29.07 8.22
N ASP A 477 -18.49 29.29 9.47
CA ASP A 477 -18.72 28.36 10.58
C ASP A 477 -20.21 28.06 10.78
N LYS A 478 -21.08 29.05 10.58
CA LYS A 478 -22.53 28.91 10.70
C LYS A 478 -23.08 28.01 9.59
N TYR A 479 -22.66 28.24 8.34
CA TYR A 479 -23.07 27.43 7.19
C TYR A 479 -22.56 25.99 7.28
N LEU A 480 -21.30 25.79 7.68
CA LEU A 480 -20.72 24.45 7.88
C LEU A 480 -21.46 23.68 8.98
N ARG A 481 -21.77 24.34 10.10
CA ARG A 481 -22.56 23.73 11.19
C ARG A 481 -23.95 23.32 10.73
N TYR A 482 -24.66 24.17 9.97
CA TYR A 482 -25.99 23.82 9.44
C TYR A 482 -25.91 22.70 8.41
N THR A 483 -24.96 22.74 7.50
CA THR A 483 -24.70 21.70 6.50
C THR A 483 -24.46 20.35 7.16
N ASN A 484 -23.59 20.29 8.17
CA ASN A 484 -23.31 19.05 8.90
C ASN A 484 -24.54 18.54 9.67
N LYS A 485 -25.27 19.43 10.36
CA LYS A 485 -26.49 19.03 11.09
C LYS A 485 -27.59 18.53 10.16
N LEU A 486 -27.80 19.18 9.01
CA LEU A 486 -28.76 18.75 7.99
C LEU A 486 -28.35 17.39 7.39
N LYS A 487 -27.06 17.19 7.06
CA LYS A 487 -26.55 15.89 6.58
C LYS A 487 -26.80 14.77 7.58
N VAL A 488 -26.46 14.97 8.85
CA VAL A 488 -26.69 13.97 9.92
C VAL A 488 -28.17 13.65 10.07
N MET A 489 -29.03 14.67 10.07
CA MET A 489 -30.47 14.53 10.16
C MET A 489 -31.05 13.76 8.95
N LEU A 490 -30.65 14.10 7.72
CA LEU A 490 -31.09 13.41 6.50
C LEU A 490 -30.65 11.96 6.49
N ASN A 491 -29.39 11.67 6.84
CA ASN A 491 -28.88 10.31 6.93
C ASN A 491 -29.67 9.47 7.94
N ARG A 492 -30.06 10.06 9.08
CA ARG A 492 -30.90 9.37 10.08
C ARG A 492 -32.30 9.08 9.53
N TYR A 493 -32.88 10.01 8.77
CA TYR A 493 -34.15 9.80 8.07
C TYR A 493 -34.07 8.67 7.04
N HIS A 494 -33.07 8.70 6.15
CA HIS A 494 -32.92 7.67 5.10
C HIS A 494 -32.72 6.28 5.69
N LYS A 495 -31.83 6.14 6.69
CA LYS A 495 -31.65 4.87 7.42
C LYS A 495 -32.95 4.35 8.01
N LEU A 496 -33.74 5.23 8.64
CA LEU A 496 -35.02 4.86 9.22
C LEU A 496 -36.02 4.39 8.16
N MET A 497 -36.06 5.05 7.00
CA MET A 497 -36.92 4.64 5.88
C MET A 497 -36.50 3.30 5.26
N ASP A 498 -35.20 3.05 5.15
CA ASP A 498 -34.64 1.80 4.60
C ASP A 498 -34.85 0.60 5.55
N MET A 499 -34.87 0.83 6.87
CA MET A 499 -35.09 -0.21 7.87
C MET A 499 -36.53 -0.76 7.90
N MET A 500 -37.53 0.02 7.44
CA MET A 500 -38.93 -0.37 7.52
C MET A 500 -39.38 -1.20 6.32
N ASN A 501 -40.12 -2.30 6.57
CA ASN A 501 -40.76 -3.06 5.50
C ASN A 501 -42.04 -2.37 4.99
N GLU A 502 -42.61 -2.84 3.88
CA GLU A 502 -43.79 -2.19 3.28
C GLU A 502 -45.03 -2.20 4.19
N ALA A 503 -45.18 -3.22 5.04
CA ALA A 503 -46.27 -3.31 5.99
C ALA A 503 -46.13 -2.29 7.13
N GLU A 504 -44.91 -2.08 7.63
CA GLU A 504 -44.57 -1.05 8.62
C GLU A 504 -44.71 0.36 8.06
N ILE A 505 -44.30 0.60 6.81
CA ILE A 505 -44.49 1.90 6.14
C ILE A 505 -45.97 2.24 6.02
N LYS A 506 -46.81 1.26 5.64
CA LYS A 506 -48.28 1.45 5.60
C LYS A 506 -48.87 1.67 6.98
N LEU A 507 -48.40 0.93 7.99
CA LEU A 507 -48.85 1.05 9.38
C LEU A 507 -48.54 2.43 9.97
N LEU A 508 -47.35 2.96 9.68
CA LEU A 508 -46.85 4.23 10.20
C LEU A 508 -47.04 5.41 9.22
N ASP A 509 -47.84 5.25 8.16
CA ASP A 509 -47.98 6.23 7.09
C ASP A 509 -48.39 7.62 7.61
N HIS A 510 -49.22 7.70 8.65
CA HIS A 510 -49.55 8.98 9.30
C HIS A 510 -48.30 9.71 9.84
N TYR A 511 -47.40 9.00 10.53
CA TYR A 511 -46.16 9.58 11.07
C TYR A 511 -45.16 9.91 9.96
N VAL A 512 -45.08 9.08 8.93
CA VAL A 512 -44.26 9.33 7.74
C VAL A 512 -44.74 10.58 6.99
N GLN A 513 -46.06 10.75 6.85
CA GLN A 513 -46.66 11.95 6.24
C GLN A 513 -46.41 13.21 7.06
N GLU A 514 -46.50 13.13 8.39
CA GLU A 514 -46.18 14.25 9.28
C GLU A 514 -44.72 14.69 9.10
N LEU A 515 -43.79 13.74 9.07
CA LEU A 515 -42.37 14.01 8.83
C LEU A 515 -42.13 14.61 7.43
N TRP A 516 -42.79 14.05 6.41
CA TRP A 516 -42.68 14.54 5.03
C TRP A 516 -43.20 15.98 4.88
N ARG A 517 -44.29 16.33 5.58
CA ARG A 517 -44.83 17.70 5.62
C ARG A 517 -43.82 18.69 6.21
N ILE A 518 -43.09 18.30 7.26
CA ILE A 518 -42.04 19.11 7.86
C ILE A 518 -40.87 19.25 6.89
N LEU A 519 -40.36 18.15 6.33
CA LEU A 519 -39.25 18.17 5.36
C LEU A 519 -39.55 19.00 4.10
N LYS A 520 -40.82 19.03 3.67
CA LYS A 520 -41.28 19.86 2.54
C LYS A 520 -41.08 21.36 2.78
N ALA A 521 -41.07 21.83 4.02
CA ALA A 521 -40.73 23.23 4.32
C ALA A 521 -39.25 23.54 4.01
N GLY A 522 -38.34 22.59 4.21
CA GLY A 522 -36.92 22.72 3.82
C GLY A 522 -36.70 22.72 2.30
N TYR A 523 -37.58 22.06 1.55
CA TYR A 523 -37.54 22.02 0.08
C TYR A 523 -38.20 23.25 -0.59
N LYS A 524 -39.28 23.81 -0.03
CA LYS A 524 -40.06 24.88 -0.70
C LYS A 524 -39.99 26.26 -0.07
N ARG A 525 -39.67 26.38 1.22
CA ARG A 525 -39.86 27.65 1.97
C ARG A 525 -38.58 28.20 2.57
N LEU A 526 -37.68 27.33 3.02
CA LEU A 526 -36.43 27.74 3.65
C LEU A 526 -35.30 27.84 2.61
N THR A 527 -34.55 28.94 2.68
CA THR A 527 -33.36 29.22 1.86
C THR A 527 -32.16 29.43 2.77
N TRP A 528 -30.95 29.49 2.22
CA TRP A 528 -29.72 29.71 3.02
C TRP A 528 -29.66 31.08 3.71
N LYS A 529 -30.52 32.04 3.31
CA LYS A 529 -30.72 33.33 4.01
C LYS A 529 -31.68 33.25 5.20
N SER A 530 -32.42 32.16 5.37
CA SER A 530 -33.46 32.06 6.40
C SER A 530 -32.86 31.96 7.81
N VAL A 531 -33.46 32.67 8.77
CA VAL A 531 -33.03 32.62 10.18
C VAL A 531 -33.50 31.32 10.87
N GLY A 532 -34.60 30.72 10.40
CA GLY A 532 -35.24 29.54 11.00
C GLY A 532 -34.61 28.17 10.68
N ILE A 533 -33.40 28.10 10.09
CA ILE A 533 -32.75 26.81 9.75
C ILE A 533 -32.49 25.98 11.01
N GLY A 534 -32.09 26.62 12.11
CA GLY A 534 -31.82 25.95 13.38
C GLY A 534 -33.07 25.28 13.96
N GLU A 535 -34.20 26.00 14.01
CA GLU A 535 -35.48 25.48 14.51
C GLU A 535 -36.00 24.34 13.63
N PHE A 536 -35.87 24.47 12.31
CA PHE A 536 -36.23 23.43 11.35
C PHE A 536 -35.47 22.12 11.59
N ILE A 537 -34.15 22.19 11.80
CA ILE A 537 -33.32 21.02 12.12
C ILE A 537 -33.78 20.36 13.42
N VAL A 538 -34.06 21.15 14.46
CA VAL A 538 -34.51 20.64 15.76
C VAL A 538 -35.86 19.93 15.62
N GLN A 539 -36.83 20.56 14.94
CA GLN A 539 -38.15 19.97 14.71
C GLN A 539 -38.05 18.65 13.92
N CYS A 540 -37.29 18.62 12.82
CA CYS A 540 -37.09 17.39 12.05
C CYS A 540 -36.43 16.30 12.88
N THR A 541 -35.38 16.63 13.64
CA THR A 541 -34.66 15.66 14.47
C THR A 541 -35.54 15.07 15.56
N GLN A 542 -36.40 15.88 16.19
CA GLN A 542 -37.36 15.42 17.19
C GLN A 542 -38.42 14.50 16.59
N THR A 543 -38.99 14.85 15.43
CA THR A 543 -39.99 14.02 14.75
C THR A 543 -39.39 12.69 14.26
N ILE A 544 -38.17 12.72 13.70
CA ILE A 544 -37.41 11.50 13.32
C ILE A 544 -37.19 10.63 14.55
N GLY A 545 -36.73 11.20 15.68
CA GLY A 545 -36.50 10.44 16.91
C GLY A 545 -37.76 9.80 17.48
N ARG A 546 -38.92 10.46 17.39
CA ARG A 546 -40.20 9.88 17.80
C ARG A 546 -40.61 8.71 16.92
N LEU A 547 -40.43 8.83 15.59
CA LEU A 547 -40.72 7.74 14.65
C LEU A 547 -39.77 6.57 14.86
N GLU A 548 -38.47 6.83 15.04
CA GLU A 548 -37.45 5.81 15.28
C GLU A 548 -37.73 5.00 16.55
N LEU A 549 -38.10 5.67 17.65
CA LEU A 549 -38.50 4.98 18.88
C LEU A 549 -39.68 4.03 18.65
N LEU A 550 -40.69 4.46 17.89
CA LEU A 550 -41.86 3.65 17.58
C LEU A 550 -41.51 2.47 16.68
N VAL A 551 -40.65 2.67 15.67
CA VAL A 551 -40.15 1.61 14.79
C VAL A 551 -39.37 0.57 15.59
N HIS A 552 -38.44 0.97 16.46
CA HIS A 552 -37.69 0.04 17.31
C HIS A 552 -38.60 -0.79 18.23
N GLN A 553 -39.65 -0.19 18.78
CA GLN A 553 -40.64 -0.92 19.58
C GLN A 553 -41.40 -1.97 18.75
N ILE A 554 -41.77 -1.63 17.52
CA ILE A 554 -42.46 -2.56 16.60
C ILE A 554 -41.51 -3.67 16.15
N HIS A 555 -40.25 -3.35 15.86
CA HIS A 555 -39.23 -4.33 15.46
C HIS A 555 -38.94 -5.33 16.58
N HIS A 556 -38.82 -4.89 17.83
CA HIS A 556 -38.67 -5.81 18.98
C HIS A 556 -39.83 -6.82 19.05
N ILE A 557 -41.08 -6.36 18.91
CA ILE A 557 -42.25 -7.26 18.92
C ILE A 557 -42.25 -8.17 17.68
N SER A 558 -41.79 -7.66 16.54
CA SER A 558 -41.67 -8.42 15.29
C SER A 558 -40.59 -9.50 15.36
N GLU A 559 -39.50 -9.26 16.10
CA GLU A 559 -38.47 -10.25 16.42
C GLU A 559 -39.03 -11.35 17.33
N ASP A 560 -39.78 -10.98 18.37
CA ASP A 560 -40.46 -11.94 19.26
C ASP A 560 -41.46 -12.82 18.47
N LEU A 561 -42.23 -12.20 17.57
CA LEU A 561 -43.13 -12.90 16.65
C LEU A 561 -42.36 -13.86 15.74
N SER A 562 -41.27 -13.40 15.13
CA SER A 562 -40.43 -14.21 14.23
C SER A 562 -39.80 -15.40 14.96
N SER A 563 -39.34 -15.20 16.20
CA SER A 563 -38.77 -16.26 17.06
C SER A 563 -39.81 -17.32 17.40
N LYS A 564 -41.05 -16.92 17.73
CA LYS A 564 -42.16 -17.88 17.94
C LYS A 564 -42.47 -18.68 16.69
N LEU A 565 -42.56 -18.03 15.52
CA LEU A 565 -42.80 -18.71 14.25
C LEU A 565 -41.67 -19.70 13.92
N GLN A 566 -40.42 -19.31 14.12
CA GLN A 566 -39.26 -20.19 13.89
C GLN A 566 -39.27 -21.40 14.84
N SER A 567 -39.65 -21.22 16.11
CA SER A 567 -39.80 -22.32 17.07
C SER A 567 -40.89 -23.32 16.67
N ILE A 568 -41.97 -22.84 16.05
CA ILE A 568 -43.01 -23.72 15.49
C ILE A 568 -42.45 -24.43 14.25
N GLU A 569 -41.63 -23.75 13.42
CA GLU A 569 -41.14 -24.27 12.13
C GLU A 569 -40.10 -25.38 12.31
N SER A 570 -39.29 -25.30 13.37
CA SER A 570 -38.28 -26.30 13.69
C SER A 570 -38.84 -27.59 14.33
N ALA A 571 -40.15 -27.70 14.51
CA ALA A 571 -40.75 -28.86 15.17
C ALA A 571 -40.62 -30.13 14.32
N ASN A 572 -40.25 -31.24 14.96
CA ASN A 572 -40.17 -32.56 14.33
C ASN A 572 -41.45 -33.36 14.60
N LEU A 573 -42.27 -33.53 13.56
CA LEU A 573 -43.52 -34.30 13.55
C LEU A 573 -43.31 -35.80 13.28
N PHE A 574 -42.10 -36.24 12.95
CA PHE A 574 -41.78 -37.66 12.75
C PHE A 574 -40.74 -38.12 13.78
N LYS A 575 -41.20 -38.40 15.00
CA LYS A 575 -40.34 -38.92 16.08
C LYS A 575 -40.18 -40.43 15.98
N LEU A 576 -38.95 -40.89 16.11
CA LEU A 576 -38.60 -42.31 16.12
C LEU A 576 -38.75 -42.89 17.54
N PRO A 577 -39.35 -44.07 17.70
CA PRO A 577 -39.49 -44.71 19.00
C PRO A 577 -38.12 -45.06 19.60
N HIS A 578 -37.96 -44.82 20.89
CA HIS A 578 -36.72 -45.13 21.60
C HIS A 578 -36.53 -46.65 21.75
N SER A 579 -35.48 -47.20 21.16
CA SER A 579 -35.15 -48.62 21.32
C SER A 579 -34.72 -48.89 22.77
N LYS A 580 -35.59 -49.55 23.55
CA LYS A 580 -35.30 -49.89 24.96
C LYS A 580 -34.42 -51.12 25.13
N ASN A 581 -34.12 -51.86 24.06
CA ASN A 581 -33.15 -52.97 24.00
C ASN A 581 -32.81 -53.17 22.52
N GLY A 582 -31.54 -52.96 22.14
CA GLY A 582 -31.06 -52.74 20.76
C GLY A 582 -31.40 -53.75 19.66
N ASP A 583 -32.20 -54.78 19.91
CA ASP A 583 -32.57 -55.82 18.95
C ASP A 583 -34.06 -55.86 18.54
N LYS A 584 -34.98 -55.24 19.29
CA LYS A 584 -36.43 -55.30 18.96
C LYS A 584 -36.93 -53.98 18.39
N LEU A 585 -37.23 -53.98 17.08
CA LEU A 585 -37.91 -52.90 16.39
C LEU A 585 -39.44 -53.05 16.57
N PRO A 586 -40.21 -51.95 16.53
CA PRO A 586 -41.68 -52.03 16.57
C PRO A 586 -42.25 -52.65 15.29
N GLY A 587 -43.38 -53.34 15.39
CA GLY A 587 -44.13 -53.76 14.21
C GLY A 587 -44.59 -52.56 13.38
N ALA A 588 -44.83 -52.74 12.08
CA ALA A 588 -45.23 -51.63 11.19
C ALA A 588 -46.43 -50.84 11.73
N LYS A 589 -47.48 -51.52 12.23
CA LYS A 589 -48.66 -50.86 12.82
C LYS A 589 -48.31 -50.07 14.09
N GLU A 590 -47.53 -50.67 14.99
CA GLU A 590 -47.10 -50.03 16.25
C GLU A 590 -46.26 -48.77 15.98
N PHE A 591 -45.41 -48.80 14.96
CA PHE A 591 -44.60 -47.65 14.55
C PHE A 591 -45.48 -46.48 14.09
N PHE A 592 -46.42 -46.72 13.16
CA PHE A 592 -47.28 -45.67 12.64
C PHE A 592 -48.26 -45.14 13.70
N ASP A 593 -48.77 -45.99 14.59
CA ASP A 593 -49.58 -45.59 15.74
C ASP A 593 -48.76 -44.73 16.73
N TYR A 594 -47.48 -45.06 16.96
CA TYR A 594 -46.59 -44.26 17.79
C TYR A 594 -46.34 -42.87 17.21
N VAL A 595 -46.01 -42.78 15.92
CA VAL A 595 -45.80 -41.50 15.22
C VAL A 595 -47.04 -40.62 15.33
N LYS A 596 -48.23 -41.19 15.11
CA LYS A 596 -49.50 -40.47 15.25
C LYS A 596 -49.74 -39.93 16.67
N CYS A 597 -49.45 -40.74 17.69
CA CYS A 597 -49.58 -40.32 19.09
C CYS A 597 -48.62 -39.18 19.44
N GLU A 598 -47.38 -39.25 18.99
CA GLU A 598 -46.38 -38.19 19.23
C GLU A 598 -46.72 -36.91 18.46
N GLN A 599 -47.20 -37.01 17.22
CA GLN A 599 -47.71 -35.88 16.45
C GLN A 599 -48.80 -35.14 17.21
N ALA A 600 -49.79 -35.85 17.76
CA ALA A 600 -50.87 -35.24 18.53
C ALA A 600 -50.38 -34.43 19.75
N LYS A 601 -49.37 -34.94 20.46
CA LYS A 601 -48.75 -34.22 21.59
C LYS A 601 -48.01 -32.96 21.14
N ASP A 602 -47.28 -33.05 20.03
CA ASP A 602 -46.56 -31.90 19.48
C ASP A 602 -47.52 -30.83 18.99
N VAL A 603 -48.62 -31.21 18.33
CA VAL A 603 -49.65 -30.27 17.87
C VAL A 603 -50.18 -29.42 19.03
N GLU A 604 -50.49 -30.01 20.18
CA GLU A 604 -51.01 -29.28 21.35
C GLU A 604 -50.03 -28.17 21.80
N GLN A 605 -48.73 -28.47 21.84
CA GLN A 605 -47.69 -27.50 22.16
C GLN A 605 -47.54 -26.41 21.10
N LEU A 606 -47.62 -26.77 19.81
CA LEU A 606 -47.52 -25.82 18.70
C LEU A 606 -48.71 -24.86 18.64
N VAL A 607 -49.92 -25.38 18.85
CA VAL A 607 -51.16 -24.59 18.92
C VAL A 607 -51.10 -23.61 20.09
N THR A 608 -50.60 -24.04 21.25
CA THR A 608 -50.43 -23.17 22.42
C THR A 608 -49.51 -21.98 22.10
N LYS A 609 -48.40 -22.23 21.38
CA LYS A 609 -47.50 -21.15 20.91
C LYS A 609 -48.21 -20.22 19.92
N TYR A 610 -48.94 -20.79 18.97
CA TYR A 610 -49.71 -20.04 17.98
C TYR A 610 -50.75 -19.10 18.62
N SER A 611 -51.52 -19.56 19.60
CA SER A 611 -52.54 -18.75 20.28
C SER A 611 -51.98 -17.53 21.05
N THR A 612 -50.66 -17.46 21.27
CA THR A 612 -50.00 -16.27 21.86
C THR A 612 -49.67 -15.17 20.84
N ILE A 613 -49.65 -15.48 19.54
CA ILE A 613 -49.29 -14.54 18.47
C ILE A 613 -50.25 -13.33 18.41
N PRO A 614 -51.58 -13.50 18.48
CA PRO A 614 -52.50 -12.37 18.52
C PRO A 614 -52.20 -11.35 19.63
N GLN A 615 -51.75 -11.80 20.81
CA GLN A 615 -51.44 -10.90 21.93
C GLN A 615 -50.26 -9.98 21.63
N LEU A 616 -49.25 -10.48 20.91
CA LEU A 616 -48.12 -9.65 20.45
C LEU A 616 -48.56 -8.63 19.39
N LEU A 617 -49.45 -9.01 18.48
CA LEU A 617 -50.02 -8.09 17.48
C LEU A 617 -50.93 -7.03 18.11
N ILE A 618 -51.65 -7.37 19.18
CA ILE A 618 -52.41 -6.42 19.99
C ILE A 618 -51.48 -5.44 20.73
N GLU A 619 -50.27 -5.86 21.12
CA GLU A 619 -49.28 -4.94 21.70
C GLU A 619 -48.83 -3.88 20.67
N VAL A 620 -48.63 -4.29 19.40
CA VAL A 620 -48.37 -3.35 18.29
C VAL A 620 -49.57 -2.41 18.08
N GLU A 621 -50.81 -2.94 18.14
CA GLU A 621 -52.03 -2.14 18.06
C GLU A 621 -52.09 -1.07 19.16
N ARG A 622 -51.72 -1.43 20.39
CA ARG A 622 -51.69 -0.50 21.52
C ARG A 622 -50.70 0.62 21.32
N ARG A 623 -49.56 0.35 20.67
CA ARG A 623 -48.51 1.35 20.40
C ARG A 623 -48.86 2.29 19.26
N VAL A 624 -49.53 1.81 18.21
CA VAL A 624 -49.78 2.59 16.98
C VAL A 624 -51.19 3.18 16.93
N ALA A 625 -52.19 2.42 17.35
CA ALA A 625 -53.61 2.80 17.26
C ALA A 625 -54.24 3.14 18.61
N TYR A 626 -53.53 2.90 19.73
CA TYR A 626 -54.04 3.07 21.09
C TYR A 626 -55.31 2.26 21.38
N THR A 627 -55.49 1.14 20.67
CA THR A 627 -56.60 0.20 20.84
C THR A 627 -56.05 -1.20 21.16
N ASN A 628 -56.89 -2.07 21.72
CA ASN A 628 -56.52 -3.43 22.12
C ASN A 628 -57.52 -4.48 21.59
N THR A 629 -58.11 -4.21 20.42
CA THR A 629 -59.29 -4.92 19.94
C THR A 629 -58.98 -6.10 19.03
N GLY A 630 -57.78 -6.15 18.44
CA GLY A 630 -57.40 -7.09 17.39
C GLY A 630 -58.07 -6.80 16.04
N LYS A 631 -58.79 -5.67 15.91
CA LYS A 631 -59.63 -5.32 14.73
C LYS A 631 -59.39 -3.91 14.21
N SER A 632 -58.27 -3.28 14.59
CA SER A 632 -58.01 -1.90 14.18
C SER A 632 -57.80 -1.80 12.66
N PRO A 633 -58.55 -0.95 11.94
CA PRO A 633 -58.41 -0.81 10.49
C PRO A 633 -57.01 -0.31 10.08
N LYS A 634 -56.30 0.39 10.98
CA LYS A 634 -54.92 0.83 10.75
C LYS A 634 -53.94 -0.34 10.64
N LEU A 635 -54.22 -1.44 11.32
CA LEU A 635 -53.36 -2.63 11.35
C LEU A 635 -53.80 -3.72 10.35
N ALA A 636 -54.90 -3.54 9.63
CA ALA A 636 -55.45 -4.56 8.73
C ALA A 636 -54.41 -5.12 7.74
N SER A 637 -53.59 -4.25 7.13
CA SER A 637 -52.51 -4.66 6.23
C SER A 637 -51.34 -5.36 6.95
N TYR A 638 -51.08 -4.97 8.20
CA TYR A 638 -50.04 -5.56 9.04
C TYR A 638 -50.44 -6.95 9.56
N TYR A 639 -51.72 -7.13 9.93
CA TYR A 639 -52.26 -8.45 10.26
C TYR A 639 -52.20 -9.40 9.06
N ALA A 640 -52.60 -8.94 7.87
CA ALA A 640 -52.52 -9.75 6.65
C ALA A 640 -51.07 -10.16 6.31
N TYR A 641 -50.09 -9.28 6.55
CA TYR A 641 -48.67 -9.59 6.38
C TYR A 641 -48.22 -10.76 7.30
N TRP A 642 -48.58 -10.71 8.58
CA TRP A 642 -48.23 -11.77 9.53
C TRP A 642 -49.01 -13.06 9.28
N GLU A 643 -50.27 -12.97 8.87
CA GLU A 643 -51.08 -14.14 8.47
C GLU A 643 -50.46 -14.86 7.28
N ASN A 644 -49.99 -14.12 6.26
CA ASN A 644 -49.27 -14.70 5.14
C ASN A 644 -47.93 -15.34 5.57
N ARG A 645 -47.21 -14.72 6.52
CA ARG A 645 -45.99 -15.29 7.06
C ARG A 645 -46.24 -16.58 7.85
N ILE A 646 -47.35 -16.67 8.58
CA ILE A 646 -47.81 -17.90 9.25
C ILE A 646 -48.11 -18.99 8.21
N TYR A 647 -48.82 -18.67 7.13
CA TYR A 647 -49.08 -19.62 6.04
C TYR A 647 -47.80 -20.18 5.43
N GLN A 648 -46.83 -19.32 5.11
CA GLN A 648 -45.53 -19.72 4.56
C GLN A 648 -44.77 -20.62 5.55
N MET A 649 -44.74 -20.23 6.82
CA MET A 649 -44.09 -20.98 7.89
C MET A 649 -44.71 -22.38 8.08
N LEU A 650 -46.05 -22.49 8.09
CA LEU A 650 -46.75 -23.78 8.21
C LEU A 650 -46.50 -24.67 6.98
N THR A 651 -46.45 -24.08 5.78
CA THR A 651 -46.10 -24.83 4.56
C THR A 651 -44.68 -25.39 4.67
N GLN A 652 -43.71 -24.59 5.14
CA GLN A 652 -42.33 -25.04 5.34
C GLN A 652 -42.20 -26.09 6.44
N LEU A 653 -42.95 -25.98 7.54
CA LEU A 653 -43.02 -26.99 8.59
C LEU A 653 -43.39 -28.36 8.00
N ILE A 654 -44.47 -28.42 7.20
CA ILE A 654 -44.93 -29.67 6.59
C ILE A 654 -43.91 -30.20 5.59
N VAL A 655 -43.40 -29.36 4.69
CA VAL A 655 -42.42 -29.77 3.68
C VAL A 655 -41.16 -30.35 4.33
N LYS A 656 -40.59 -29.68 5.35
CA LYS A 656 -39.40 -30.16 6.07
C LYS A 656 -39.64 -31.51 6.76
N ASN A 657 -40.81 -31.69 7.37
CA ASN A 657 -41.16 -32.93 8.04
C ASN A 657 -41.39 -34.09 7.06
N LEU A 658 -42.07 -33.84 5.93
CA LEU A 658 -42.21 -34.83 4.87
C LEU A 658 -40.85 -35.20 4.24
N GLN A 659 -39.96 -34.22 4.04
CA GLN A 659 -38.59 -34.49 3.58
C GLN A 659 -37.80 -35.34 4.58
N ALA A 660 -37.90 -35.04 5.88
CA ALA A 660 -37.26 -35.84 6.93
C ALA A 660 -37.81 -37.28 7.00
N PHE A 661 -39.12 -37.45 6.81
CA PHE A 661 -39.73 -38.78 6.72
C PHE A 661 -39.26 -39.52 5.46
N ASN A 662 -39.22 -38.86 4.30
CA ASN A 662 -38.69 -39.45 3.07
C ASN A 662 -37.22 -39.87 3.20
N ALA A 663 -36.40 -39.04 3.84
CA ALA A 663 -35.00 -39.37 4.13
C ALA A 663 -34.90 -40.61 5.03
N THR A 664 -35.80 -40.75 6.01
CA THR A 664 -35.89 -41.94 6.87
C THR A 664 -36.27 -43.18 6.06
N VAL A 665 -37.24 -43.07 5.15
CA VAL A 665 -37.66 -44.17 4.25
C VAL A 665 -36.51 -44.64 3.35
N LEU A 666 -35.68 -43.70 2.88
CA LEU A 666 -34.54 -44.01 2.01
C LEU A 666 -33.30 -44.47 2.76
N ALA A 667 -33.20 -44.20 4.06
CA ALA A 667 -32.03 -44.54 4.87
C ALA A 667 -31.86 -46.07 4.99
N ASN A 668 -30.61 -46.53 4.98
CA ASN A 668 -30.25 -47.92 5.21
C ASN A 668 -30.24 -48.30 6.70
N VAL A 669 -31.20 -47.77 7.46
CA VAL A 669 -31.34 -48.00 8.91
C VAL A 669 -32.78 -48.43 9.17
N PRO A 670 -33.02 -49.68 9.59
CA PRO A 670 -34.36 -50.17 9.81
C PRO A 670 -34.99 -49.53 11.06
N VAL A 671 -36.20 -49.00 10.91
CA VAL A 671 -36.97 -48.36 12.01
C VAL A 671 -38.19 -49.17 12.42
N LEU A 672 -38.64 -50.09 11.57
CA LEU A 672 -39.76 -50.99 11.84
C LEU A 672 -39.43 -52.42 11.40
N GLN A 673 -40.14 -53.40 11.94
CA GLN A 673 -40.04 -54.80 11.55
C GLN A 673 -41.34 -55.37 10.97
N ILE A 674 -41.19 -56.31 10.04
CA ILE A 674 -42.28 -57.00 9.34
C ILE A 674 -41.96 -58.48 9.27
N GLU A 675 -42.96 -59.33 9.52
CA GLU A 675 -42.82 -60.78 9.48
C GLU A 675 -43.16 -61.33 8.10
N VAL A 676 -42.46 -62.38 7.70
CA VAL A 676 -42.73 -63.12 6.46
C VAL A 676 -43.28 -64.48 6.83
N VAL A 677 -44.50 -64.77 6.36
CA VAL A 677 -45.22 -66.00 6.69
C VAL A 677 -45.61 -66.73 5.41
N LEU A 678 -45.54 -68.06 5.44
CA LEU A 678 -46.03 -68.92 4.36
C LEU A 678 -47.54 -69.12 4.53
N SER A 679 -48.34 -68.49 3.67
CA SER A 679 -49.79 -68.68 3.59
C SER A 679 -50.09 -69.43 2.30
N VAL A 680 -50.11 -70.77 2.38
CA VAL A 680 -50.22 -71.67 1.21
C VAL A 680 -51.32 -71.19 0.25
N PRO A 681 -51.02 -70.96 -1.05
CA PRO A 681 -49.79 -71.35 -1.77
C PRO A 681 -48.69 -70.26 -1.89
N GLU A 682 -48.81 -69.12 -1.21
CA GLU A 682 -47.94 -67.95 -1.42
C GLU A 682 -47.19 -67.48 -0.15
N ILE A 683 -46.05 -66.82 -0.36
CA ILE A 683 -45.26 -66.18 0.70
C ILE A 683 -45.77 -64.74 0.84
N THR A 684 -46.24 -64.37 2.03
CA THR A 684 -46.85 -63.05 2.27
C THR A 684 -46.12 -62.29 3.37
N LEU A 685 -46.18 -60.96 3.30
CA LEU A 685 -45.74 -60.05 4.37
C LEU A 685 -46.89 -59.87 5.36
N GLN A 686 -46.60 -59.84 6.66
CA GLN A 686 -47.53 -59.49 7.72
C GLN A 686 -47.03 -58.24 8.47
N PRO A 687 -47.70 -57.08 8.35
CA PRO A 687 -48.84 -56.76 7.47
C PRO A 687 -48.49 -56.79 5.97
N ASN A 688 -49.51 -56.85 5.11
CA ASN A 688 -49.28 -57.00 3.67
C ASN A 688 -48.75 -55.69 3.04
N ALA A 689 -48.17 -55.79 1.84
CA ALA A 689 -47.60 -54.64 1.13
C ALA A 689 -48.61 -53.49 0.91
N SER A 690 -49.88 -53.80 0.65
CA SER A 690 -50.92 -52.77 0.45
C SER A 690 -51.28 -52.06 1.75
N GLU A 691 -51.27 -52.78 2.87
CA GLU A 691 -51.49 -52.20 4.21
C GLU A 691 -50.34 -51.27 4.60
N ILE A 692 -49.10 -51.64 4.32
CA ILE A 692 -47.93 -50.80 4.60
C ILE A 692 -47.97 -49.51 3.78
N GLU A 693 -48.32 -49.61 2.49
CA GLU A 693 -48.51 -48.44 1.62
C GLU A 693 -49.64 -47.54 2.14
N LYS A 694 -50.79 -48.11 2.52
CA LYS A 694 -51.91 -47.36 3.11
C LYS A 694 -51.52 -46.67 4.41
N MET A 695 -50.78 -47.34 5.29
CA MET A 695 -50.30 -46.73 6.53
C MET A 695 -49.33 -45.57 6.27
N ALA A 696 -48.41 -45.73 5.30
CA ALA A 696 -47.49 -44.65 4.93
C ALA A 696 -48.25 -43.43 4.34
N VAL A 697 -49.22 -43.66 3.45
CA VAL A 697 -50.07 -42.59 2.90
C VAL A 697 -50.88 -41.91 4.01
N GLN A 698 -51.45 -42.69 4.94
CA GLN A 698 -52.19 -42.14 6.08
C GLN A 698 -51.29 -41.29 6.97
N SER A 699 -50.05 -41.69 7.24
CA SER A 699 -49.12 -40.88 8.05
C SER A 699 -48.69 -39.59 7.35
N ILE A 700 -48.59 -39.58 6.02
CA ILE A 700 -48.39 -38.34 5.25
C ILE A 700 -49.61 -37.43 5.41
N GLN A 701 -50.83 -37.98 5.28
CA GLN A 701 -52.07 -37.23 5.47
C GLN A 701 -52.18 -36.68 6.88
N ASP A 702 -52.00 -37.51 7.91
CA ASP A 702 -52.04 -37.11 9.33
C ASP A 702 -51.06 -35.96 9.62
N CYS A 703 -49.86 -35.99 9.02
CA CYS A 703 -48.89 -34.88 9.11
C CYS A 703 -49.43 -33.57 8.50
N VAL A 704 -50.01 -33.60 7.29
CA VAL A 704 -50.61 -32.40 6.67
C VAL A 704 -51.81 -31.91 7.49
N GLU A 705 -52.61 -32.84 8.04
CA GLU A 705 -53.79 -32.55 8.87
C GLU A 705 -53.47 -31.83 10.19
N VAL A 706 -52.22 -31.87 10.67
CA VAL A 706 -51.76 -31.02 11.78
C VAL A 706 -52.15 -29.56 11.55
N THR A 707 -52.09 -29.07 10.31
CA THR A 707 -52.45 -27.69 9.95
C THR A 707 -53.93 -27.35 10.13
N LYS A 708 -54.83 -28.33 10.33
CA LYS A 708 -56.25 -28.09 10.66
C LYS A 708 -56.44 -27.41 12.01
N HIS A 709 -55.48 -27.59 12.94
CA HIS A 709 -55.53 -27.02 14.28
C HIS A 709 -55.11 -25.54 14.32
N PHE A 710 -54.59 -25.01 13.21
CA PHE A 710 -54.21 -23.60 13.08
C PHE A 710 -55.34 -22.86 12.36
N ILE A 711 -56.18 -22.19 13.15
CA ILE A 711 -57.37 -21.46 12.68
C ILE A 711 -56.93 -20.15 12.01
N ARG A 712 -57.52 -19.80 10.86
CA ARG A 712 -57.25 -18.52 10.17
C ARG A 712 -57.86 -17.33 10.88
N TRP A 713 -57.36 -16.14 10.58
CA TRP A 713 -57.93 -14.93 11.14
C TRP A 713 -59.10 -14.42 10.30
N MET A 714 -60.01 -13.67 10.93
CA MET A 714 -61.01 -12.92 10.18
C MET A 714 -60.30 -11.83 9.37
N HIS A 715 -60.78 -11.59 8.15
CA HIS A 715 -60.16 -10.65 7.22
C HIS A 715 -59.89 -9.27 7.86
N GLY A 716 -58.63 -8.84 7.80
CA GLY A 716 -58.19 -7.54 8.33
C GLY A 716 -58.11 -7.48 9.87
N THR A 717 -58.07 -8.62 10.55
CA THR A 717 -57.97 -8.74 12.02
C THR A 717 -56.90 -9.77 12.41
N CYS A 718 -56.56 -9.84 13.69
CA CYS A 718 -55.77 -10.93 14.26
C CYS A 718 -56.60 -11.88 15.15
N ILE A 719 -57.90 -12.00 14.87
CA ILE A 719 -58.83 -12.82 15.67
C ILE A 719 -59.20 -14.06 14.88
N GLU A 720 -59.06 -15.21 15.52
CA GLU A 720 -59.39 -16.52 14.96
C GLU A 720 -60.86 -16.58 14.50
N CYS A 721 -61.06 -17.16 13.32
CA CYS A 721 -62.38 -17.31 12.73
C CYS A 721 -63.19 -18.36 13.52
N PRO A 722 -64.37 -18.01 14.08
CA PRO A 722 -65.19 -18.98 14.76
C PRO A 722 -65.77 -20.02 13.77
N PRO A 723 -66.10 -21.24 14.22
CA PRO A 723 -66.72 -22.24 13.37
C PRO A 723 -68.03 -21.74 12.75
N GLN A 724 -68.19 -21.92 11.42
CA GLN A 724 -69.37 -21.48 10.68
C GLN A 724 -70.22 -22.68 10.25
N HIS A 725 -71.54 -22.54 10.30
CA HIS A 725 -72.45 -23.58 9.81
C HIS A 725 -72.76 -23.33 8.33
N VAL A 726 -72.31 -24.21 7.45
CA VAL A 726 -72.57 -24.15 6.00
C VAL A 726 -73.25 -25.46 5.59
N LYS A 727 -74.52 -25.38 5.17
CA LYS A 727 -75.32 -26.55 4.70
C LYS A 727 -75.30 -27.74 5.67
N ASP A 728 -75.68 -27.50 6.93
CA ASP A 728 -75.74 -28.49 8.03
C ASP A 728 -74.38 -29.08 8.49
N GLU A 729 -73.25 -28.57 8.00
CA GLU A 729 -71.90 -28.93 8.47
C GLU A 729 -71.19 -27.76 9.15
N VAL A 730 -70.50 -28.03 10.27
CA VAL A 730 -69.66 -27.06 10.97
C VAL A 730 -68.30 -27.01 10.29
N VAL A 731 -68.01 -25.90 9.61
CA VAL A 731 -66.74 -25.66 8.90
C VAL A 731 -65.85 -24.74 9.72
N THR A 732 -64.63 -25.22 10.01
CA THR A 732 -63.56 -24.42 10.63
C THR A 732 -62.58 -23.97 9.55
N PHE A 733 -62.40 -22.66 9.39
CA PHE A 733 -61.44 -22.10 8.43
C PHE A 733 -60.02 -22.20 9.00
N SER A 734 -59.27 -23.21 8.56
CA SER A 734 -57.88 -23.46 8.98
C SER A 734 -56.90 -23.27 7.82
N PHE A 735 -55.61 -23.22 8.11
CA PHE A 735 -54.57 -23.15 7.07
C PHE A 735 -54.47 -24.43 6.22
N TYR A 736 -55.11 -25.53 6.64
CA TYR A 736 -55.10 -26.81 5.92
C TYR A 736 -55.60 -26.72 4.48
N SER A 737 -56.63 -25.93 4.19
CA SER A 737 -57.18 -25.81 2.83
C SER A 737 -56.13 -25.38 1.81
N ASP A 738 -55.23 -24.48 2.22
CA ASP A 738 -54.25 -23.87 1.33
C ASP A 738 -52.90 -24.60 1.39
N VAL A 739 -52.56 -25.18 2.55
CA VAL A 739 -51.32 -25.96 2.71
C VAL A 739 -51.43 -27.31 1.99
N SER A 740 -52.58 -27.99 2.09
CA SER A 740 -52.80 -29.28 1.41
C SER A 740 -52.77 -29.18 -0.12
N GLN A 741 -53.10 -28.01 -0.67
CA GLN A 741 -53.06 -27.72 -2.11
C GLN A 741 -51.71 -27.15 -2.58
N SER A 742 -50.74 -26.98 -1.67
CA SER A 742 -49.42 -26.48 -2.02
C SER A 742 -48.68 -27.48 -2.92
N PRO A 743 -48.16 -27.06 -4.09
CA PRO A 743 -47.41 -27.95 -4.99
C PRO A 743 -46.24 -28.65 -4.30
N LEU A 744 -45.53 -27.93 -3.42
CA LEU A 744 -44.39 -28.46 -2.67
C LEU A 744 -44.79 -29.63 -1.74
N VAL A 745 -45.96 -29.55 -1.12
CA VAL A 745 -46.46 -30.60 -0.21
C VAL A 745 -46.90 -31.83 -1.03
N ILE A 746 -47.62 -31.60 -2.13
CA ILE A 746 -48.10 -32.67 -3.02
C ILE A 746 -46.92 -33.43 -3.63
N GLU A 747 -45.90 -32.71 -4.12
CA GLU A 747 -44.69 -33.32 -4.70
C GLU A 747 -43.96 -34.23 -3.69
N GLN A 748 -43.79 -33.79 -2.44
CA GLN A 748 -43.17 -34.61 -1.39
C GLN A 748 -44.01 -35.84 -1.05
N ALA A 749 -45.35 -35.70 -0.94
CA ALA A 749 -46.25 -36.82 -0.67
C ALA A 749 -46.19 -37.89 -1.77
N VAL A 750 -46.17 -37.49 -3.03
CA VAL A 750 -46.04 -38.40 -4.19
C VAL A 750 -44.68 -39.09 -4.16
N LEU A 751 -43.60 -38.36 -3.90
CA LEU A 751 -42.24 -38.90 -3.86
C LEU A 751 -42.07 -39.97 -2.78
N ILE A 752 -42.58 -39.73 -1.56
CA ILE A 752 -42.54 -40.71 -0.47
C ILE A 752 -43.31 -41.97 -0.85
N THR A 753 -44.52 -41.81 -1.38
CA THR A 753 -45.37 -42.94 -1.79
C THR A 753 -44.67 -43.81 -2.85
N GLN A 754 -44.05 -43.18 -3.86
CA GLN A 754 -43.27 -43.89 -4.88
C GLN A 754 -42.05 -44.62 -4.29
N ASN A 755 -41.36 -44.02 -3.33
CA ASN A 755 -40.21 -44.64 -2.69
C ASN A 755 -40.61 -45.86 -1.84
N VAL A 756 -41.73 -45.76 -1.11
CA VAL A 756 -42.30 -46.90 -0.37
C VAL A 756 -42.69 -48.03 -1.32
N GLN A 757 -43.35 -47.72 -2.45
CA GLN A 757 -43.69 -48.72 -3.47
C GLN A 757 -42.44 -49.42 -4.05
N LYS A 758 -41.38 -48.66 -4.35
CA LYS A 758 -40.10 -49.20 -4.83
C LYS A 758 -39.45 -50.13 -3.80
N LEU A 759 -39.45 -49.74 -2.52
CA LEU A 759 -38.94 -50.58 -1.44
C LEU A 759 -39.74 -51.89 -1.34
N LEU A 760 -41.07 -51.81 -1.31
CA LEU A 760 -41.94 -52.99 -1.26
C LEU A 760 -41.71 -53.92 -2.45
N ALA A 761 -41.44 -53.38 -3.64
CA ALA A 761 -41.07 -54.18 -4.81
C ALA A 761 -39.70 -54.88 -4.65
N SER A 762 -38.70 -54.21 -4.04
CA SER A 762 -37.40 -54.82 -3.71
C SER A 762 -37.54 -55.96 -2.69
N LEU A 763 -38.37 -55.76 -1.66
CA LEU A 763 -38.70 -56.80 -0.68
C LEU A 763 -39.34 -58.02 -1.37
N ARG A 764 -40.32 -57.81 -2.26
CA ARG A 764 -40.93 -58.89 -3.06
C ARG A 764 -39.91 -59.63 -3.93
N LYS A 765 -38.97 -58.91 -4.55
CA LYS A 765 -37.87 -59.53 -5.34
C LYS A 765 -36.97 -60.40 -4.45
N SER A 766 -36.71 -59.98 -3.22
CA SER A 766 -35.95 -60.75 -2.23
C SER A 766 -36.70 -62.03 -1.83
N LEU A 767 -38.02 -61.95 -1.65
CA LEU A 767 -38.86 -63.11 -1.36
C LEU A 767 -38.95 -64.11 -2.52
N ASN A 768 -38.80 -63.67 -3.78
CA ASN A 768 -38.78 -64.60 -4.92
C ASN A 768 -37.64 -65.63 -4.84
N GLN A 769 -36.55 -65.38 -4.10
CA GLN A 769 -35.49 -66.36 -3.90
C GLN A 769 -35.96 -67.62 -3.17
N TRP A 770 -37.04 -67.51 -2.39
CA TRP A 770 -37.65 -68.63 -1.67
C TRP A 770 -38.57 -69.48 -2.56
N LYS A 771 -38.95 -69.01 -3.76
CA LYS A 771 -39.76 -69.77 -4.73
C LYS A 771 -39.08 -71.03 -5.24
N LYS A 772 -37.76 -71.16 -5.11
CA LYS A 772 -37.05 -72.43 -5.42
C LYS A 772 -37.56 -73.62 -4.58
N TYR A 773 -38.21 -73.34 -3.45
CA TYR A 773 -38.81 -74.33 -2.57
C TYR A 773 -40.32 -74.53 -2.80
N ASP A 774 -40.93 -73.87 -3.81
CA ASP A 774 -42.38 -73.89 -4.10
C ASP A 774 -42.95 -75.32 -4.16
N LEU A 775 -42.17 -76.28 -4.66
CA LEU A 775 -42.57 -77.68 -4.80
C LEU A 775 -43.01 -78.29 -3.46
N LEU A 776 -42.49 -77.80 -2.32
CA LEU A 776 -42.80 -78.32 -0.99
C LEU A 776 -44.26 -78.09 -0.55
N TRP A 777 -44.85 -76.96 -0.96
CA TRP A 777 -46.18 -76.55 -0.50
C TRP A 777 -47.20 -76.35 -1.61
N LYS A 778 -46.77 -76.28 -2.88
CA LYS A 778 -47.68 -76.24 -4.04
C LYS A 778 -48.04 -77.61 -4.59
N SER A 779 -47.21 -78.63 -4.34
CA SER A 779 -47.48 -79.98 -4.84
C SER A 779 -48.43 -80.72 -3.91
N ASP A 780 -49.40 -81.41 -4.49
CA ASP A 780 -50.28 -82.31 -3.74
C ASP A 780 -49.46 -83.51 -3.24
N LYS A 781 -49.32 -83.55 -1.92
CA LYS A 781 -48.49 -84.53 -1.21
C LYS A 781 -48.98 -85.95 -1.41
N ASP A 782 -50.30 -86.14 -1.36
CA ASP A 782 -50.90 -87.47 -1.43
C ASP A 782 -50.92 -87.97 -2.87
N ALA A 783 -51.17 -87.09 -3.85
CA ALA A 783 -51.13 -87.47 -5.27
C ALA A 783 -49.72 -87.90 -5.75
N LEU A 784 -48.66 -87.26 -5.26
CA LEU A 784 -47.28 -87.65 -5.57
C LEU A 784 -46.87 -88.97 -4.91
N LEU A 785 -47.23 -89.16 -3.63
CA LEU A 785 -46.94 -90.38 -2.90
C LEU A 785 -47.69 -91.58 -3.49
N ASN A 786 -48.95 -91.41 -3.90
CA ASN A 786 -49.74 -92.47 -4.54
C ASN A 786 -49.18 -92.88 -5.90
N ARG A 787 -48.67 -91.94 -6.71
CA ARG A 787 -47.98 -92.27 -7.97
C ARG A 787 -46.69 -93.07 -7.74
N LEU A 788 -45.87 -92.63 -6.79
CA LEU A 788 -44.63 -93.34 -6.42
C LEU A 788 -44.92 -94.75 -5.87
N ALA A 789 -46.02 -94.92 -5.13
CA ALA A 789 -46.45 -96.23 -4.65
C ALA A 789 -46.88 -97.18 -5.79
N ALA A 790 -47.55 -96.64 -6.82
CA ALA A 790 -48.02 -97.41 -7.97
C ALA A 790 -46.88 -97.84 -8.92
N GLU A 791 -45.87 -97.00 -9.12
CA GLU A 791 -44.74 -97.26 -10.03
C GLU A 791 -43.71 -98.26 -9.48
N LYS A 792 -43.70 -98.50 -8.15
CA LYS A 792 -42.71 -99.34 -7.43
C LYS A 792 -41.25 -99.09 -7.88
N PRO A 793 -40.76 -97.85 -7.76
CA PRO A 793 -39.42 -97.51 -8.23
C PRO A 793 -38.32 -98.14 -7.35
N PRO A 794 -37.09 -98.30 -7.88
CA PRO A 794 -35.95 -98.77 -7.09
C PRO A 794 -35.66 -97.87 -5.88
N CYS A 795 -35.11 -98.45 -4.80
CA CYS A 795 -34.75 -97.73 -3.57
C CYS A 795 -33.84 -96.50 -3.80
N VAL A 796 -33.05 -96.49 -4.89
CA VAL A 796 -32.20 -95.36 -5.28
C VAL A 796 -33.03 -94.09 -5.51
N ILE A 797 -34.20 -94.19 -6.13
CA ILE A 797 -35.09 -93.03 -6.37
C ILE A 797 -35.67 -92.50 -5.06
N PHE A 798 -35.98 -93.38 -4.10
CA PHE A 798 -36.38 -92.97 -2.76
C PHE A 798 -35.25 -92.29 -2.00
N ASP A 799 -34.02 -92.80 -2.10
CA ASP A 799 -32.84 -92.18 -1.50
C ASP A 799 -32.58 -90.79 -2.10
N ASP A 800 -32.64 -90.62 -3.42
CA ASP A 800 -32.52 -89.32 -4.09
C ASP A 800 -33.55 -88.29 -3.57
N HIS A 801 -34.82 -88.70 -3.44
CA HIS A 801 -35.87 -87.84 -2.90
C HIS A 801 -35.69 -87.53 -1.40
N LEU A 802 -35.31 -88.52 -0.60
CA LEU A 802 -35.04 -88.32 0.84
C LEU A 802 -33.83 -87.41 1.05
N GLN A 803 -32.74 -87.61 0.31
CA GLN A 803 -31.56 -86.74 0.35
C GLN A 803 -31.91 -85.31 -0.09
N PHE A 804 -32.74 -85.14 -1.12
CA PHE A 804 -33.22 -83.83 -1.55
C PHE A 804 -33.95 -83.08 -0.43
N TYR A 805 -34.98 -83.68 0.19
CA TYR A 805 -35.74 -83.01 1.26
C TYR A 805 -34.93 -82.82 2.55
N MET A 806 -34.00 -83.73 2.86
CA MET A 806 -33.09 -83.59 4.00
C MET A 806 -32.12 -82.42 3.80
N LYS A 807 -31.56 -82.30 2.59
CA LYS A 807 -30.71 -81.17 2.20
C LYS A 807 -31.47 -79.85 2.30
N VAL A 808 -32.71 -79.78 1.80
CA VAL A 808 -33.55 -78.58 1.93
C VAL A 808 -33.82 -78.21 3.39
N ALA A 809 -34.14 -79.18 4.25
CA ALA A 809 -34.39 -78.94 5.68
C ALA A 809 -33.14 -78.42 6.44
N GLN A 810 -31.93 -78.78 5.98
CA GLN A 810 -30.67 -78.27 6.52
C GLN A 810 -30.31 -76.90 5.92
N GLU A 811 -30.44 -76.72 4.61
CA GLU A 811 -30.15 -75.46 3.91
C GLU A 811 -30.96 -74.29 4.49
N VAL A 812 -32.24 -74.51 4.80
CA VAL A 812 -33.12 -73.46 5.34
C VAL A 812 -32.68 -72.99 6.73
N THR A 813 -32.10 -73.87 7.56
CA THR A 813 -31.57 -73.48 8.88
C THR A 813 -30.30 -72.64 8.81
N GLN A 814 -29.58 -72.70 7.69
CA GLN A 814 -28.36 -71.93 7.46
C GLN A 814 -28.65 -70.56 6.80
N GLN A 815 -29.89 -70.31 6.35
CA GLN A 815 -30.27 -69.02 5.78
C GLN A 815 -30.37 -67.95 6.87
N PRO A 816 -29.98 -66.69 6.58
CA PRO A 816 -30.15 -65.59 7.53
C PRO A 816 -31.64 -65.36 7.84
N LEU A 817 -31.97 -65.35 9.14
CA LEU A 817 -33.35 -65.19 9.63
C LEU A 817 -33.83 -63.73 9.65
N ILE A 818 -32.91 -62.79 9.46
CA ILE A 818 -33.18 -61.35 9.43
C ILE A 818 -32.57 -60.78 8.15
N LYS A 819 -33.34 -59.95 7.46
CA LYS A 819 -32.84 -59.16 6.34
C LYS A 819 -33.28 -57.71 6.48
N ASP A 820 -32.32 -56.80 6.51
CA ASP A 820 -32.59 -55.37 6.54
C ASP A 820 -32.63 -54.79 5.12
N GLU A 821 -33.68 -54.04 4.81
CA GLU A 821 -33.83 -53.35 3.53
C GLU A 821 -34.39 -51.95 3.81
N GLN A 822 -33.51 -50.95 3.72
CA GLN A 822 -33.81 -49.56 4.05
C GLN A 822 -34.46 -49.42 5.44
N PHE A 823 -35.62 -48.75 5.54
CA PHE A 823 -36.31 -48.49 6.80
C PHE A 823 -37.06 -49.71 7.38
N ILE A 824 -37.04 -50.86 6.69
CA ILE A 824 -37.78 -52.08 7.06
C ILE A 824 -36.82 -53.24 7.36
N ARG A 825 -36.99 -53.88 8.53
CA ARG A 825 -36.39 -55.17 8.87
C ARG A 825 -37.36 -56.31 8.57
N LEU A 826 -36.98 -57.24 7.70
CA LEU A 826 -37.71 -58.47 7.43
C LEU A 826 -37.30 -59.57 8.42
N GLN A 827 -38.29 -60.13 9.11
CA GLN A 827 -38.16 -61.33 9.94
C GLN A 827 -38.56 -62.56 9.11
N LEU A 828 -37.56 -63.34 8.69
CA LEU A 828 -37.71 -64.57 7.90
C LEU A 828 -37.81 -65.83 8.76
N ALA A 829 -37.66 -65.72 10.09
CA ALA A 829 -37.74 -66.86 11.00
C ALA A 829 -39.05 -67.68 10.88
N PRO A 830 -40.25 -67.07 10.80
CA PRO A 830 -41.49 -67.83 10.65
C PRO A 830 -41.56 -68.59 9.31
N LEU A 831 -41.15 -67.95 8.21
CA LEU A 831 -41.05 -68.58 6.90
C LEU A 831 -40.06 -69.75 6.90
N ALA A 832 -38.86 -69.56 7.43
CA ALA A 832 -37.84 -70.59 7.48
C ALA A 832 -38.31 -71.81 8.29
N SER A 833 -38.95 -71.58 9.45
CA SER A 833 -39.55 -72.64 10.26
C SER A 833 -40.61 -73.42 9.48
N ALA A 834 -41.53 -72.72 8.81
CA ALA A 834 -42.59 -73.36 8.02
C ALA A 834 -42.04 -74.20 6.85
N VAL A 835 -41.03 -73.70 6.12
CA VAL A 835 -40.39 -74.44 5.03
C VAL A 835 -39.67 -75.68 5.57
N GLN A 836 -38.98 -75.55 6.72
CA GLN A 836 -38.29 -76.67 7.35
C GLN A 836 -39.27 -77.76 7.82
N GLU A 837 -40.37 -77.37 8.46
CA GLU A 837 -41.43 -78.29 8.91
C GLU A 837 -42.06 -79.03 7.74
N ASN A 838 -42.35 -78.33 6.63
CA ASN A 838 -42.86 -78.96 5.41
C ASN A 838 -41.87 -79.96 4.82
N ALA A 839 -40.57 -79.64 4.74
CA ALA A 839 -39.54 -80.57 4.26
C ALA A 839 -39.43 -81.82 5.17
N LYS A 840 -39.44 -81.64 6.50
CA LYS A 840 -39.45 -82.76 7.47
C LYS A 840 -40.71 -83.62 7.33
N SER A 841 -41.86 -83.00 7.08
CA SER A 841 -43.12 -83.69 6.83
C SER A 841 -43.05 -84.57 5.57
N TRP A 842 -42.44 -84.07 4.49
CA TRP A 842 -42.17 -84.85 3.28
C TRP A 842 -41.24 -86.04 3.52
N LEU A 843 -40.14 -85.86 4.26
CA LEU A 843 -39.23 -86.94 4.68
C LEU A 843 -39.96 -88.05 5.43
N MET A 844 -40.76 -87.69 6.43
CA MET A 844 -41.49 -88.66 7.23
C MET A 844 -42.49 -89.46 6.39
N SER A 845 -43.20 -88.82 5.46
CA SER A 845 -44.17 -89.50 4.61
C SER A 845 -43.52 -90.42 3.58
N LEU A 846 -42.43 -89.99 2.93
CA LEU A 846 -41.65 -90.82 2.01
C LEU A 846 -41.01 -92.02 2.73
N GLY A 847 -40.45 -91.79 3.93
CA GLY A 847 -39.90 -92.86 4.75
C GLY A 847 -40.95 -93.89 5.17
N LYS A 848 -42.17 -93.44 5.53
CA LYS A 848 -43.30 -94.34 5.82
C LYS A 848 -43.74 -95.15 4.59
N LEU A 849 -43.80 -94.52 3.42
CA LEU A 849 -44.17 -95.20 2.18
C LEU A 849 -43.13 -96.27 1.80
N LEU A 850 -41.85 -95.93 1.82
CA LEU A 850 -40.75 -96.88 1.58
C LEU A 850 -40.80 -98.06 2.55
N ASN A 851 -41.02 -97.80 3.84
CA ASN A 851 -41.14 -98.86 4.85
C ASN A 851 -42.35 -99.77 4.60
N THR A 852 -43.46 -99.20 4.13
CA THR A 852 -44.68 -99.98 3.83
C THR A 852 -44.45 -100.89 2.62
N LEU A 853 -43.90 -100.36 1.52
CA LEU A 853 -43.56 -101.14 0.32
C LEU A 853 -42.51 -102.21 0.61
N ALA A 854 -41.44 -101.88 1.35
CA ALA A 854 -40.42 -102.84 1.74
C ALA A 854 -40.98 -103.95 2.65
N ARG A 855 -41.92 -103.62 3.54
CA ARG A 855 -42.60 -104.60 4.39
C ARG A 855 -43.54 -105.51 3.59
N GLU A 856 -44.25 -104.97 2.60
CA GLU A 856 -45.07 -105.76 1.67
C GLU A 856 -44.21 -106.70 0.81
N GLU A 857 -43.08 -106.22 0.27
CA GLU A 857 -42.12 -107.08 -0.45
C GLU A 857 -41.52 -108.15 0.46
N LEU A 858 -41.14 -107.81 1.69
CA LEU A 858 -40.62 -108.77 2.67
C LEU A 858 -41.66 -109.84 3.02
N PHE A 859 -42.93 -109.45 3.25
CA PHE A 859 -44.00 -110.41 3.51
C PHE A 859 -44.32 -111.27 2.28
N SER A 860 -44.25 -110.71 1.07
CA SER A 860 -44.37 -111.49 -0.17
C SER A 860 -43.25 -112.52 -0.27
N LEU A 861 -41.98 -112.10 -0.11
CA LEU A 861 -40.82 -112.99 -0.10
C LEU A 861 -40.89 -114.03 1.01
N GLN A 862 -41.35 -113.66 2.21
CA GLN A 862 -41.49 -114.59 3.33
C GLN A 862 -42.62 -115.59 3.09
N GLY A 863 -43.71 -115.15 2.45
CA GLY A 863 -44.77 -116.01 1.96
C GLY A 863 -44.27 -116.98 0.89
N ASP A 864 -43.53 -116.49 -0.10
CA ASP A 864 -42.94 -117.31 -1.17
C ASP A 864 -41.93 -118.32 -0.61
N ILE A 865 -41.11 -117.93 0.37
CA ILE A 865 -40.19 -118.82 1.09
C ILE A 865 -40.96 -119.84 1.94
N GLN A 866 -42.04 -119.45 2.63
CA GLN A 866 -42.85 -120.39 3.41
C GLN A 866 -43.62 -121.37 2.52
N VAL A 867 -44.18 -120.92 1.40
CA VAL A 867 -44.84 -121.80 0.43
C VAL A 867 -43.80 -122.75 -0.21
N GLY A 868 -42.61 -122.25 -0.52
CA GLY A 868 -41.50 -123.09 -1.02
C GLY A 868 -41.05 -124.16 -0.03
N VAL A 869 -41.02 -123.85 1.27
CA VAL A 869 -40.62 -124.79 2.34
C VAL A 869 -41.73 -125.80 2.68
N PHE A 870 -43.00 -125.50 2.40
CA PHE A 870 -44.11 -126.46 2.53
C PHE A 870 -44.46 -127.21 1.23
N SER A 871 -43.68 -126.99 0.15
CA SER A 871 -43.76 -127.76 -1.10
C SER A 871 -42.68 -128.84 -1.25
N LEU A 872 -42.12 -129.33 -0.13
CA LEU A 872 -41.31 -130.56 -0.03
C LEU A 872 -41.80 -131.47 1.09
#